data_AF-A0A226DIV0-F1
#
_entry.id   AF-A0A226DIV0-F1
#
_cell.length_a   1.000
_cell.length_b   1.000
_cell.length_c   1.000
_cell.angle_alpha   90.00
_cell.angle_beta   90.00
_cell.angle_gamma   90.00
#
_symmetry.space_group_name_H-M   'P 1'
#
loop_
_entity.id
_entity.type
_entity.pdbx_description
1 polymer ?
#
loop_
_entity_poly.entity_id
_entity_poly.type
_entity_poly.pdbx_seq_one_letter_code
_entity_poly.pdbx_strand_id
1 'polypeptide(L)'
;MDLRVIRHCVTLLTLYCVACETKDTIQIFKLLKGVENCDVQIVHGDLESANIQPFPNLLLPTSLIFASNFLIHRIWVGFQDWDKFAIDISKTRVSHCQLSVLFSSKFLEDGKETKFSHWTRFGTDRHFRFGKYGEEWSTSTSNTYVVLVTNYDKKEFAKVSINKYLSISSIENFGIVFNQRMNSLLELCVLRSGVMPEMQNFNCVTNMQSNFLEKFHAMQTKLQNWELTLLENTDINMPKGYKRGDIVELIKYPEFINPFDRSNINTSVHHHIAQSVFRKSNSTLSFCRSCSLMYHGEIKLDVLESIHSSPTKIQVTVGFIGYQFSSCYSEKEITFRFYIAPFQREVWYAILFGGVMVYLVMVLIVRFVTKAPEDFSIWMTVLAVMFEKWGTIPGQVEKPDYTRYLLIGWTLACLVLINLYNGLMISELNSPMARNGPEIFSDLVCSLEDAQLFHSERFKNPGERVFSKMNETLRYLDEFRVKLQYNNLELAVPPELSEIPFLEDDSCFRLLSPVLQGRLEGSLVYDFEDYLYWWYYSFRQIETLIPLRVSHNRVLLNLFHPRHARRPRLEGNPGMQDVQYATEKEIVSCGKTVFIGESPLIVAEIEYLRKRYFWIDFHKGRDVLNGGLIGWVVEQEGRIPHISRGYWAMIESGIYDRLLVEVSARKIIKEKRFLGNVTGKKISKSAMMNGGIVTLFILIFGLNLVAFENRTKINMSSKSIIAFVILMFVASVLAGKALPTPEVVAKGGFTNATITEEIADWCCPLNCPNCLCPNWSNWCYISGGLCWCAA
;
A
#
# COMPACT_ATOMS: atom_id res chain seq x y z
N MET A 1 -26.11 17.79 84.50
CA MET A 1 -24.84 17.94 83.74
C MET A 1 -24.21 19.25 84.15
N ASP A 2 -22.97 19.20 84.65
CA ASP A 2 -22.29 20.31 85.31
C ASP A 2 -21.67 21.27 84.27
N LEU A 3 -21.98 22.56 84.37
CA LEU A 3 -21.56 23.62 83.45
C LEU A 3 -20.02 23.72 83.35
N ARG A 4 -19.29 23.25 84.37
CA ARG A 4 -17.82 23.22 84.38
C ARG A 4 -17.24 22.17 83.44
N VAL A 5 -17.92 21.03 83.25
CA VAL A 5 -17.48 19.97 82.33
C VAL A 5 -17.64 20.43 80.88
N ILE A 6 -18.74 21.11 80.56
CA ILE A 6 -18.94 21.69 79.22
C ILE A 6 -17.88 22.76 78.94
N ARG A 7 -17.59 23.64 79.91
CA ARG A 7 -16.58 24.68 79.73
C ARG A 7 -15.18 24.08 79.52
N HIS A 8 -14.80 23.06 80.27
CA HIS A 8 -13.52 22.36 80.07
C HIS A 8 -13.44 21.61 78.74
N CYS A 9 -14.49 20.90 78.34
CA CYS A 9 -14.56 20.27 77.02
C CYS A 9 -14.48 21.30 75.88
N VAL A 10 -15.15 22.45 76.00
CA VAL A 10 -15.08 23.52 74.99
C VAL A 10 -13.69 24.14 74.96
N THR A 11 -13.05 24.44 76.10
CA THR A 11 -11.67 24.96 76.09
C THR A 11 -10.66 23.96 75.54
N LEU A 12 -10.80 22.66 75.86
CA LEU A 12 -9.96 21.61 75.30
C LEU A 12 -10.20 21.47 73.79
N LEU A 13 -11.45 21.50 73.31
CA LEU A 13 -11.75 21.49 71.89
C LEU A 13 -11.21 22.74 71.17
N THR A 14 -11.31 23.94 71.77
CA THR A 14 -10.77 25.17 71.18
C THR A 14 -9.24 25.18 71.18
N LEU A 15 -8.58 24.65 72.21
CA LEU A 15 -7.11 24.52 72.22
C LEU A 15 -6.64 23.44 71.23
N TYR A 16 -7.37 22.34 71.08
CA TYR A 16 -7.10 21.32 70.06
C TYR A 16 -7.36 21.85 68.64
N CYS A 17 -8.36 22.72 68.44
CA CYS A 17 -8.63 23.38 67.16
C CYS A 17 -7.61 24.49 66.83
N VAL A 18 -7.08 25.21 67.82
CA VAL A 18 -6.05 26.24 67.59
C VAL A 18 -4.69 25.62 67.24
N ALA A 19 -4.44 24.38 67.65
CA ALA A 19 -3.27 23.58 67.23
C ALA A 19 -3.49 22.83 65.90
N CYS A 20 -4.60 23.04 65.20
CA CYS A 20 -4.69 22.68 63.79
C CYS A 20 -3.81 23.66 63.03
N GLU A 21 -2.50 23.35 62.94
CA GLU A 21 -1.63 23.94 61.93
C GLU A 21 -2.37 23.85 60.61
N THR A 22 -2.81 25.01 60.11
CA THR A 22 -3.33 25.13 58.77
C THR A 22 -2.18 24.74 57.85
N LYS A 23 -2.14 23.48 57.45
CA LYS A 23 -1.16 23.00 56.47
C LYS A 23 -1.31 23.93 55.27
N ASP A 24 -0.25 24.66 54.95
CA ASP A 24 -0.24 25.56 53.80
C ASP A 24 -0.70 24.80 52.57
N THR A 25 -1.90 25.10 52.12
CA THR A 25 -2.52 24.39 51.02
C THR A 25 -1.89 24.87 49.72
N ILE A 26 -1.59 23.92 48.83
CA ILE A 26 -1.03 24.27 47.52
C ILE A 26 -2.12 24.97 46.72
N GLN A 27 -1.88 26.24 46.43
CA GLN A 27 -2.74 27.05 45.61
C GLN A 27 -2.55 26.70 44.13
N ILE A 28 -3.23 25.66 43.64
CA ILE A 28 -3.12 25.18 42.24
C ILE A 28 -3.38 26.31 41.23
N PHE A 29 -4.23 27.29 41.54
CA PHE A 29 -4.47 28.44 40.66
C PHE A 29 -3.21 29.26 40.35
N LYS A 30 -2.21 29.28 41.24
CA LYS A 30 -0.94 29.95 40.97
C LYS A 30 -0.20 29.29 39.81
N LEU A 31 -0.33 27.96 39.66
CA LEU A 31 0.21 27.19 38.54
C LEU A 31 -0.52 27.50 37.23
N LEU A 32 -1.83 27.69 37.29
CA LEU A 32 -2.68 27.92 36.12
C LEU A 32 -2.72 29.38 35.67
N LYS A 33 -2.05 30.29 36.40
CA LYS A 33 -2.04 31.72 36.08
C LYS A 33 -1.33 31.96 34.75
N GLY A 34 -2.06 32.54 33.80
CA GLY A 34 -1.55 32.83 32.44
C GLY A 34 -1.55 31.63 31.49
N VAL A 35 -2.03 30.46 31.93
CA VAL A 35 -2.30 29.35 31.01
C VAL A 35 -3.57 29.71 30.23
N GLU A 36 -3.46 29.72 28.90
CA GLU A 36 -4.56 30.03 27.98
C GLU A 36 -4.65 28.93 26.92
N ASN A 37 -5.86 28.67 26.41
CA ASN A 37 -6.12 27.69 25.34
C ASN A 37 -5.63 26.26 25.64
N CYS A 38 -5.62 25.86 26.91
CA CYS A 38 -5.30 24.50 27.33
C CYS A 38 -6.48 23.85 28.06
N ASP A 39 -6.67 22.55 27.84
CA ASP A 39 -7.51 21.72 28.70
C ASP A 39 -6.73 21.33 29.95
N VAL A 40 -7.32 21.57 31.12
CA VAL A 40 -6.71 21.23 32.41
C VAL A 40 -7.35 19.94 32.92
N GLN A 41 -6.53 18.99 33.33
CA GLN A 41 -6.98 17.76 33.97
C GLN A 41 -6.30 17.64 35.33
N ILE A 42 -7.08 17.55 36.40
CA ILE A 42 -6.53 17.41 37.75
C ILE A 42 -6.86 16.01 38.24
N VAL A 43 -5.84 15.18 38.37
CA VAL A 43 -5.94 13.82 38.89
C VAL A 43 -5.50 13.85 40.36
N HIS A 44 -6.42 13.51 41.28
CA HIS A 44 -6.15 13.58 42.71
C HIS A 44 -6.67 12.38 43.50
N GLY A 45 -6.03 12.12 44.65
CA GLY A 45 -6.38 10.99 45.52
C GLY A 45 -6.90 11.37 46.90
N ASP A 46 -6.45 12.49 47.47
CA ASP A 46 -6.68 12.82 48.90
C ASP A 46 -6.80 14.34 49.14
N LEU A 47 -7.18 15.08 48.11
CA LEU A 47 -7.43 16.53 48.23
C LEU A 47 -8.77 16.79 48.91
N GLU A 48 -8.75 17.59 49.98
CA GLU A 48 -9.95 18.22 50.51
C GLU A 48 -10.55 19.16 49.45
N SER A 49 -11.88 19.18 49.33
CA SER A 49 -12.63 19.94 48.33
C SER A 49 -12.29 21.44 48.32
N ALA A 50 -11.82 21.99 49.44
CA ALA A 50 -11.38 23.37 49.57
C ALA A 50 -10.22 23.75 48.64
N ASN A 51 -9.38 22.78 48.25
CA ASN A 51 -8.20 23.02 47.40
C ASN A 51 -8.50 22.97 45.90
N ILE A 52 -9.71 22.52 45.53
CA ILE A 52 -10.17 22.37 44.14
C ILE A 52 -11.41 23.26 43.89
N GLN A 53 -11.62 24.29 44.70
CA GLN A 53 -12.77 25.17 44.49
C GLN A 53 -12.74 25.80 43.08
N PRO A 54 -13.90 25.88 42.40
CA PRO A 54 -13.98 26.45 41.06
C PRO A 54 -13.40 27.86 41.09
N PHE A 55 -12.35 28.07 40.30
CA PHE A 55 -11.64 29.34 40.27
C PHE A 55 -12.52 30.36 39.54
N PRO A 56 -13.05 31.40 40.22
CA PRO A 56 -14.06 32.27 39.63
C PRO A 56 -13.57 33.06 38.40
N ASN A 57 -12.25 33.11 38.18
CA ASN A 57 -11.62 33.86 37.10
C ASN A 57 -10.89 32.98 36.07
N LEU A 58 -10.96 31.65 36.18
CA LEU A 58 -10.23 30.75 35.27
C LEU A 58 -11.20 30.16 34.23
N LEU A 59 -11.17 30.67 33.01
CA LEU A 59 -12.00 30.20 31.88
C LEU A 59 -11.39 28.98 31.16
N LEU A 60 -10.71 28.10 31.89
CA LEU A 60 -10.10 26.90 31.31
C LEU A 60 -11.04 25.69 31.49
N PRO A 61 -11.31 24.93 30.42
CA PRO A 61 -11.97 23.64 30.53
C PRO A 61 -11.17 22.77 31.51
N THR A 62 -11.80 22.40 32.63
CA THR A 62 -11.13 21.67 33.71
C THR A 62 -11.88 20.37 34.00
N SER A 63 -11.19 19.24 33.88
CA SER A 63 -11.68 17.92 34.29
C SER A 63 -11.06 17.52 35.62
N LEU A 64 -11.86 17.03 36.55
CA LEU A 64 -11.43 16.61 37.88
C LEU A 64 -11.62 15.09 37.98
N ILE A 65 -10.52 14.36 38.23
CA ILE A 65 -10.52 12.91 38.32
C ILE A 65 -10.09 12.51 39.73
N PHE A 66 -11.02 11.92 40.48
CA PHE A 66 -10.74 11.36 41.80
C PHE A 66 -10.28 9.90 41.68
N ALA A 67 -8.97 9.69 41.64
CA ALA A 67 -8.38 8.39 41.34
C ALA A 67 -8.44 7.39 42.51
N SER A 68 -8.48 7.86 43.77
CA SER A 68 -8.45 6.98 44.94
C SER A 68 -9.64 6.03 45.04
N ASN A 69 -10.84 6.43 44.59
CA ASN A 69 -12.02 5.56 44.63
C ASN A 69 -11.88 4.28 43.78
N PHE A 70 -11.09 4.33 42.71
CA PHE A 70 -10.94 3.20 41.78
C PHE A 70 -9.88 2.20 42.24
N LEU A 71 -8.87 2.69 42.97
CA LEU A 71 -7.71 1.92 43.40
C LEU A 71 -7.95 1.10 44.68
N ILE A 72 -9.06 1.32 45.38
CA ILE A 72 -9.37 0.56 46.60
C ILE A 72 -9.93 -0.83 46.25
N HIS A 73 -10.59 -0.98 45.10
CA HIS A 73 -11.37 -2.19 44.79
C HIS A 73 -10.89 -2.99 43.57
N ARG A 74 -10.01 -2.45 42.70
CA ARG A 74 -9.53 -3.17 41.50
C ARG A 74 -8.01 -3.04 41.34
N ILE A 75 -7.37 -4.17 41.02
CA ILE A 75 -5.93 -4.24 40.70
C ILE A 75 -5.65 -3.65 39.30
N TRP A 76 -6.65 -3.62 38.42
CA TRP A 76 -6.55 -3.13 37.05
C TRP A 76 -7.74 -2.24 36.68
N VAL A 77 -7.46 -1.10 36.04
CA VAL A 77 -8.48 -0.23 35.45
C VAL A 77 -8.80 -0.76 34.05
N GLY A 78 -10.02 -1.29 33.85
CA GLY A 78 -10.45 -1.85 32.57
C GLY A 78 -10.79 -0.75 31.55
N PHE A 79 -10.88 -1.12 30.27
CA PHE A 79 -11.22 -0.23 29.15
C PHE A 79 -12.46 0.65 29.44
N GLN A 80 -13.51 0.04 29.99
CA GLN A 80 -14.76 0.71 30.33
C GLN A 80 -14.63 1.79 31.41
N ASP A 81 -13.62 1.70 32.27
CA ASP A 81 -13.37 2.69 33.31
C ASP A 81 -12.67 3.91 32.71
N TRP A 82 -11.73 3.70 31.77
CA TRP A 82 -11.11 4.79 31.01
C TRP A 82 -12.16 5.60 30.24
N ASP A 83 -13.13 4.92 29.61
CA ASP A 83 -14.16 5.53 28.76
C ASP A 83 -15.03 6.59 29.48
N LYS A 84 -15.10 6.50 30.81
CA LYS A 84 -15.85 7.44 31.65
C LYS A 84 -15.14 8.78 31.84
N PHE A 85 -13.81 8.79 31.70
CA PHE A 85 -12.97 9.98 31.92
C PHE A 85 -12.45 10.59 30.62
N ALA A 86 -12.50 9.80 29.55
CA ALA A 86 -12.12 10.23 28.22
C ALA A 86 -13.04 11.32 27.70
N ILE A 87 -12.42 12.37 27.17
CA ILE A 87 -13.11 13.36 26.36
C ILE A 87 -13.32 12.77 24.97
N ASP A 88 -14.60 12.65 24.58
CA ASP A 88 -14.98 12.22 23.24
C ASP A 88 -14.75 13.37 22.25
N ILE A 89 -13.67 13.27 21.47
CA ILE A 89 -13.24 14.32 20.53
C ILE A 89 -14.20 14.45 19.34
N SER A 90 -15.08 13.45 19.12
CA SER A 90 -16.15 13.58 18.12
C SER A 90 -17.26 14.56 18.56
N LYS A 91 -17.30 14.92 19.85
CA LYS A 91 -18.33 15.78 20.44
C LYS A 91 -17.79 17.10 20.98
N THR A 92 -16.48 17.26 21.03
CA THR A 92 -15.83 18.37 21.71
C THR A 92 -14.64 18.86 20.90
N ARG A 93 -14.31 20.15 21.01
CA ARG A 93 -13.12 20.71 20.40
C ARG A 93 -11.91 20.33 21.24
N VAL A 94 -10.90 19.73 20.61
CA VAL A 94 -9.60 19.45 21.25
C VAL A 94 -8.82 20.76 21.36
N SER A 95 -8.39 21.12 22.57
CA SER A 95 -7.50 22.27 22.76
C SER A 95 -6.10 22.00 22.18
N HIS A 96 -5.33 23.05 21.93
CA HIS A 96 -3.96 22.91 21.39
C HIS A 96 -2.96 22.38 22.43
N CYS A 97 -3.36 22.28 23.69
CA CYS A 97 -2.48 22.03 24.82
C CYS A 97 -3.27 21.34 25.94
N GLN A 98 -2.72 20.29 26.53
CA GLN A 98 -3.34 19.62 27.66
C GLN A 98 -2.39 19.71 28.86
N LEU A 99 -2.87 20.21 29.98
CA LEU A 99 -2.13 20.26 31.23
C LEU A 99 -2.74 19.29 32.24
N SER A 100 -2.07 18.16 32.45
CA SER A 100 -2.46 17.17 33.46
C SER A 100 -1.69 17.40 34.77
N VAL A 101 -2.39 17.86 35.79
CA VAL A 101 -1.88 18.08 37.14
C VAL A 101 -2.14 16.83 37.98
N LEU A 102 -1.08 16.10 38.33
CA LEU A 102 -1.14 14.96 39.24
C LEU A 102 -0.91 15.46 40.67
N PHE A 103 -1.87 15.28 41.57
CA PHE A 103 -1.75 15.73 42.95
C PHE A 103 -1.98 14.59 43.94
N SER A 104 -0.97 14.30 44.76
CA SER A 104 -1.11 13.38 45.89
C SER A 104 -0.44 13.97 47.12
N SER A 105 -1.22 14.13 48.20
CA SER A 105 -0.71 14.56 49.50
C SER A 105 0.03 13.45 50.26
N LYS A 106 -0.16 12.18 49.86
CA LYS A 106 0.41 10.99 50.51
C LYS A 106 1.36 10.20 49.63
N PHE A 107 1.93 10.82 48.60
CA PHE A 107 2.75 10.15 47.59
C PHE A 107 3.87 9.26 48.20
N LEU A 108 4.46 9.65 49.34
CA LEU A 108 5.51 8.86 50.02
C LEU A 108 5.01 8.00 51.19
N GLU A 109 3.87 8.34 51.79
CA GLU A 109 3.31 7.60 52.93
C GLU A 109 2.61 6.31 52.50
N ASP A 110 2.06 6.27 51.28
CA ASP A 110 1.20 5.16 50.86
C ASP A 110 1.94 3.91 50.38
N GLY A 111 3.26 3.94 50.16
CA GLY A 111 4.20 2.80 50.07
C GLY A 111 3.87 1.57 49.20
N LYS A 112 2.69 1.51 48.58
CA LYS A 112 2.18 0.41 47.77
C LYS A 112 2.35 0.80 46.31
N GLU A 113 3.44 0.30 45.74
CA GLU A 113 4.05 0.67 44.45
C GLU A 113 3.09 0.69 43.24
N THR A 114 1.93 0.00 43.28
CA THR A 114 1.14 -0.31 42.06
C THR A 114 0.10 0.73 41.63
N LYS A 115 -0.16 1.78 42.42
CA LYS A 115 -1.35 2.65 42.21
C LYS A 115 -1.12 3.87 41.30
N PHE A 116 0.11 4.40 41.26
CA PHE A 116 0.40 5.69 40.61
C PHE A 116 0.67 5.60 39.10
N SER A 117 1.07 4.43 38.58
CA SER A 117 1.27 4.22 37.14
C SER A 117 -0.03 4.44 36.33
N HIS A 118 -1.19 4.19 36.94
CA HIS A 118 -2.48 4.51 36.33
C HIS A 118 -2.74 6.01 36.24
N TRP A 119 -2.27 6.79 37.22
CA TRP A 119 -2.46 8.24 37.24
C TRP A 119 -1.75 8.92 36.08
N THR A 120 -0.53 8.45 35.77
CA THR A 120 0.19 8.94 34.60
C THR A 120 -0.56 8.65 33.32
N ARG A 121 -1.19 7.48 33.18
CA ARG A 121 -1.99 7.14 31.99
C ARG A 121 -3.26 7.98 31.86
N PHE A 122 -3.93 8.31 32.96
CA PHE A 122 -5.05 9.26 32.93
C PHE A 122 -4.61 10.62 32.40
N GLY A 123 -3.42 11.05 32.80
CA GLY A 123 -2.82 12.33 32.42
C GLY A 123 -2.14 12.37 31.05
N THR A 124 -1.96 11.24 30.39
CA THR A 124 -1.32 11.15 29.07
C THR A 124 -2.24 10.54 28.03
N ASP A 125 -2.18 9.22 27.87
CA ASP A 125 -2.63 8.50 26.69
C ASP A 125 -4.13 8.16 26.72
N ARG A 126 -4.81 8.40 27.85
CA ARG A 126 -6.23 8.06 28.03
C ARG A 126 -7.14 9.28 28.24
N HIS A 127 -6.70 10.45 27.81
CA HIS A 127 -7.50 11.66 27.94
C HIS A 127 -8.52 11.83 26.81
N PHE A 128 -8.17 11.47 25.57
CA PHE A 128 -9.03 11.65 24.41
C PHE A 128 -9.43 10.30 23.80
N ARG A 129 -10.67 10.18 23.34
CA ARG A 129 -11.15 9.04 22.56
C ARG A 129 -11.96 9.50 21.35
N PHE A 130 -11.99 8.67 20.31
CA PHE A 130 -12.81 8.92 19.13
C PHE A 130 -14.04 8.01 19.10
N GLY A 131 -15.23 8.58 19.27
CA GLY A 131 -16.50 7.86 19.10
C GLY A 131 -16.90 6.93 20.25
N LYS A 132 -18.08 6.31 20.12
CA LYS A 132 -18.76 5.55 21.19
C LYS A 132 -18.22 4.13 21.39
N TYR A 133 -17.61 3.55 20.36
CA TYR A 133 -17.07 2.19 20.34
C TYR A 133 -15.56 2.15 20.12
N GLY A 134 -14.90 3.31 20.18
CA GLY A 134 -13.52 3.43 19.76
C GLY A 134 -12.59 2.69 20.71
N GLU A 135 -12.11 1.51 20.32
CA GLU A 135 -10.91 0.87 20.88
C GLU A 135 -9.66 1.78 20.77
N GLU A 136 -9.81 2.89 20.04
CA GLU A 136 -8.77 3.82 19.63
C GLU A 136 -8.80 5.10 20.47
N TRP A 137 -7.77 5.24 21.29
CA TRP A 137 -7.52 6.40 22.12
C TRP A 137 -6.64 7.36 21.33
N SER A 138 -6.99 8.65 21.32
CA SER A 138 -6.09 9.68 20.81
C SER A 138 -5.14 10.04 21.95
N THR A 139 -3.85 9.81 21.72
CA THR A 139 -2.84 9.77 22.80
C THR A 139 -1.65 10.67 22.53
N SER A 140 -1.73 11.61 21.56
CA SER A 140 -0.56 12.40 21.20
C SER A 140 -0.10 13.19 22.42
N THR A 141 1.04 12.78 22.99
CA THR A 141 1.57 13.35 24.24
C THR A 141 2.43 14.59 23.97
N SER A 142 2.68 14.92 22.71
CA SER A 142 3.52 16.06 22.29
C SER A 142 3.06 17.40 22.85
N ASN A 143 1.74 17.57 23.00
CA ASN A 143 1.10 18.76 23.58
C ASN A 143 0.52 18.52 24.97
N THR A 144 0.82 17.37 25.58
CA THR A 144 0.35 17.00 26.92
C THR A 144 1.45 17.18 27.94
N TYR A 145 1.23 18.05 28.91
CA TYR A 145 2.15 18.40 29.99
C TYR A 145 1.68 17.73 31.28
N VAL A 146 2.44 16.76 31.77
CA VAL A 146 2.12 16.08 33.02
C VAL A 146 2.96 16.67 34.15
N VAL A 147 2.29 17.20 35.16
CA VAL A 147 2.92 17.92 36.25
C VAL A 147 2.56 17.28 37.57
N LEU A 148 3.54 16.69 38.26
CA LEU A 148 3.38 16.20 39.62
C LEU A 148 3.51 17.36 40.60
N VAL A 149 2.45 17.67 41.33
CA VAL A 149 2.47 18.73 42.35
C VAL A 149 2.63 18.09 43.72
N THR A 150 3.62 18.57 44.48
CA THR A 150 4.03 17.96 45.74
C THR A 150 4.39 18.99 46.83
N ASN A 151 4.09 18.62 48.07
CA ASN A 151 4.45 19.36 49.29
C ASN A 151 5.77 18.86 49.93
N TYR A 152 6.39 17.83 49.36
CA TYR A 152 7.66 17.33 49.85
C TYR A 152 8.78 18.33 49.56
N ASP A 153 9.77 18.40 50.45
CA ASP A 153 10.99 19.14 50.13
C ASP A 153 11.74 18.43 49.00
N LYS A 154 12.40 19.21 48.13
CA LYS A 154 13.16 18.68 46.99
C LYS A 154 14.20 17.64 47.41
N LYS A 155 14.86 17.82 48.57
CA LYS A 155 15.86 16.88 49.09
C LYS A 155 15.24 15.59 49.62
N GLU A 156 14.04 15.68 50.20
CA GLU A 156 13.28 14.49 50.62
C GLU A 156 12.80 13.70 49.42
N PHE A 157 12.23 14.41 48.44
CA PHE A 157 11.73 13.80 47.21
C PHE A 157 12.85 13.18 46.36
N ALA A 158 14.06 13.73 46.38
CA ALA A 158 15.23 13.14 45.70
C ALA A 158 15.61 11.74 46.20
N LYS A 159 15.19 11.34 47.41
CA LYS A 159 15.41 9.99 47.94
C LYS A 159 14.46 8.95 47.34
N VAL A 160 13.48 9.41 46.57
CA VAL A 160 12.37 8.60 46.06
C VAL A 160 12.67 8.23 44.63
N SER A 161 12.66 6.93 44.34
CA SER A 161 12.82 6.46 42.97
C SER A 161 11.50 6.64 42.21
N ILE A 162 11.37 7.75 41.49
CA ILE A 162 10.13 8.11 40.78
C ILE A 162 9.70 7.01 39.81
N ASN A 163 10.66 6.37 39.13
CA ASN A 163 10.40 5.29 38.17
C ASN A 163 9.76 4.04 38.79
N LYS A 164 9.83 3.85 40.12
CA LYS A 164 9.11 2.77 40.80
C LYS A 164 7.61 3.00 40.87
N TYR A 165 7.18 4.27 40.84
CA TYR A 165 5.79 4.66 41.09
C TYR A 165 5.09 5.17 39.82
N LEU A 166 5.83 5.82 38.92
CA LEU A 166 5.30 6.46 37.73
C LEU A 166 5.92 5.82 36.48
N SER A 167 5.08 5.50 35.51
CA SER A 167 5.50 5.02 34.18
C SER A 167 5.88 6.24 33.32
N ILE A 168 7.03 6.85 33.63
CA ILE A 168 7.47 8.10 32.99
C ILE A 168 8.00 7.88 31.58
N SER A 169 8.41 6.66 31.23
CA SER A 169 8.93 6.34 29.90
C SER A 169 7.96 6.67 28.76
N SER A 170 6.66 6.76 29.03
CA SER A 170 5.63 7.12 28.03
C SER A 170 5.23 8.61 28.07
N ILE A 171 5.90 9.44 28.88
CA ILE A 171 5.56 10.86 29.08
C ILE A 171 6.66 11.73 28.48
N GLU A 172 6.36 12.43 27.40
CA GLU A 172 7.33 13.31 26.73
C GLU A 172 7.60 14.60 27.52
N ASN A 173 6.55 15.19 28.11
CA ASN A 173 6.61 16.45 28.85
C ASN A 173 6.27 16.23 30.33
N PHE A 174 7.25 15.79 31.12
CA PHE A 174 7.07 15.57 32.55
C PHE A 174 7.73 16.67 33.40
N GLY A 175 7.00 17.19 34.38
CA GLY A 175 7.53 18.14 35.35
C GLY A 175 7.02 17.89 36.77
N ILE A 176 7.68 18.53 37.73
CA ILE A 176 7.37 18.46 39.15
C ILE A 176 7.32 19.88 39.69
N VAL A 177 6.27 20.19 40.44
CA VAL A 177 6.11 21.49 41.11
C VAL A 177 6.19 21.27 42.60
N PHE A 178 7.20 21.88 43.21
CA PHE A 178 7.43 21.87 44.65
C PHE A 178 6.84 23.14 45.27
N ASN A 179 6.07 22.95 46.35
CA ASN A 179 5.57 24.06 47.16
C ASN A 179 6.59 24.40 48.27
N GLN A 180 7.26 25.56 48.17
CA GLN A 180 8.22 25.98 49.18
C GLN A 180 7.50 26.60 50.38
N ARG A 181 7.47 25.88 51.51
CA ARG A 181 6.75 26.26 52.73
C ARG A 181 7.05 27.67 53.24
N MET A 182 8.31 28.11 53.16
CA MET A 182 8.70 29.38 53.79
C MET A 182 8.16 30.63 53.08
N ASN A 183 7.95 30.58 51.77
CA ASN A 183 7.65 31.79 50.97
C ASN A 183 6.41 31.68 50.08
N SER A 184 5.68 30.55 50.11
CA SER A 184 4.57 30.26 49.19
C SER A 184 4.95 30.32 47.70
N LEU A 185 6.25 30.18 47.41
CA LEU A 185 6.82 30.17 46.07
C LEU A 185 6.76 28.76 45.50
N LEU A 186 6.39 28.66 44.23
CA LEU A 186 6.44 27.42 43.48
C LEU A 186 7.81 27.30 42.78
N GLU A 187 8.45 26.15 42.95
CA GLU A 187 9.62 25.75 42.17
C GLU A 187 9.20 24.71 41.14
N LEU A 188 9.39 24.99 39.86
CA LEU A 188 9.13 24.04 38.77
C LEU A 188 10.44 23.38 38.36
N CYS A 189 10.41 22.06 38.33
CA CYS A 189 11.46 21.20 37.83
C CYS A 189 10.93 20.43 36.62
N VAL A 190 11.54 20.59 35.45
CA VAL A 190 11.16 19.87 34.21
C VAL A 190 12.18 18.79 33.92
N LEU A 191 11.72 17.57 33.63
CA LEU A 191 12.58 16.46 33.28
C LEU A 191 13.25 16.73 31.92
N ARG A 192 14.56 16.55 31.85
CA ARG A 192 15.26 16.56 30.56
C ARG A 192 14.78 15.38 29.70
N SER A 193 14.53 15.62 28.42
CA SER A 193 14.09 14.54 27.52
C SER A 193 15.18 13.48 27.33
N GLY A 194 14.78 12.23 27.43
CA GLY A 194 15.64 11.07 27.17
C GLY A 194 16.61 10.68 28.28
N VAL A 195 16.29 11.02 29.52
CA VAL A 195 17.07 10.60 30.70
C VAL A 195 16.17 10.05 31.78
N MET A 196 16.76 9.24 32.65
CA MET A 196 16.07 8.64 33.78
C MET A 196 15.53 9.74 34.73
N PRO A 197 14.32 9.58 35.31
CA PRO A 197 13.68 10.59 36.16
C PRO A 197 14.29 10.63 37.56
N GLU A 198 15.57 11.00 37.62
CA GLU A 198 16.32 11.29 38.83
C GLU A 198 16.37 12.80 39.02
N MET A 199 16.31 13.29 40.25
CA MET A 199 16.25 14.73 40.52
C MET A 199 17.40 15.55 39.92
N GLN A 200 18.58 14.95 39.72
CA GLN A 200 19.73 15.57 39.05
C GLN A 200 19.48 15.87 37.56
N ASN A 201 18.53 15.17 36.94
CA ASN A 201 18.17 15.28 35.55
C ASN A 201 17.02 16.27 35.29
N PHE A 202 16.56 16.98 36.33
CA PHE A 202 15.55 18.02 36.19
C PHE A 202 16.20 19.40 36.09
N ASN A 203 15.72 20.19 35.14
CA ASN A 203 16.01 21.63 35.09
C ASN A 203 14.99 22.35 35.95
N CYS A 204 15.45 23.06 36.99
CA CYS A 204 14.57 23.70 37.96
C CYS A 204 14.67 25.22 37.92
N VAL A 205 13.53 25.90 38.06
CA VAL A 205 13.42 27.35 38.22
C VAL A 205 12.59 27.67 39.45
N THR A 206 13.12 28.54 40.31
CA THR A 206 12.39 29.09 41.46
C THR A 206 11.63 30.35 41.04
N ASN A 207 10.56 30.67 41.78
CA ASN A 207 9.78 31.90 41.60
C ASN A 207 9.07 32.01 40.23
N MET A 208 8.15 31.08 39.96
CA MET A 208 7.25 31.17 38.81
C MET A 208 6.21 32.29 38.97
N GLN A 209 6.56 33.50 38.55
CA GLN A 209 5.60 34.63 38.44
C GLN A 209 5.01 34.78 37.03
N SER A 210 5.65 34.19 36.02
CA SER A 210 5.24 34.23 34.61
C SER A 210 4.36 33.03 34.22
N ASN A 211 3.93 32.98 32.95
CA ASN A 211 3.21 31.86 32.37
C ASN A 211 3.95 30.54 32.60
N PHE A 212 3.26 29.57 33.21
CA PHE A 212 3.79 28.24 33.52
C PHE A 212 4.36 27.53 32.28
N LEU A 213 3.61 27.54 31.17
CA LEU A 213 3.98 26.82 29.96
C LEU A 213 5.22 27.43 29.30
N GLU A 214 5.34 28.75 29.31
CA GLU A 214 6.52 29.45 28.80
C GLU A 214 7.79 29.00 29.55
N LYS A 215 7.72 28.94 30.89
CA LYS A 215 8.84 28.44 31.71
C LYS A 215 9.09 26.96 31.49
N PHE A 216 8.03 26.16 31.35
CA PHE A 216 8.15 24.75 31.06
C PHE A 216 8.91 24.51 29.74
N HIS A 217 8.53 25.21 28.67
CA HIS A 217 9.20 25.12 27.36
C HIS A 217 10.65 25.59 27.41
N ALA A 218 10.93 26.67 28.14
CA ALA A 218 12.29 27.18 28.28
C ALA A 218 13.23 26.19 28.99
N MET A 219 12.70 25.29 29.82
CA MET A 219 13.47 24.27 30.54
C MET A 219 13.53 22.92 29.84
N GLN A 220 12.64 22.69 28.86
CA GLN A 220 12.61 21.44 28.09
C GLN A 220 13.86 21.32 27.23
N THR A 221 14.53 20.18 27.31
CA THR A 221 15.69 19.88 26.47
C THR A 221 15.30 19.05 25.27
N LYS A 222 16.01 19.23 24.16
CA LYS A 222 15.87 18.35 23.00
C LYS A 222 16.30 16.93 23.36
N LEU A 223 15.57 15.93 22.86
CA LEU A 223 15.97 14.53 22.94
C LEU A 223 17.26 14.28 22.15
N GLN A 224 18.30 13.81 22.84
CA GLN A 224 19.62 13.58 22.24
C GLN A 224 19.85 12.12 21.88
N ASN A 225 19.30 11.17 22.63
CA ASN A 225 19.57 9.74 22.46
C ASN A 225 18.41 9.02 21.80
N TRP A 226 18.72 8.26 20.75
CA TRP A 226 17.75 7.54 19.95
C TRP A 226 18.15 6.09 19.72
N GLU A 227 17.15 5.23 19.61
CA GLU A 227 17.28 3.81 19.34
C GLU A 227 16.62 3.46 18.01
N LEU A 228 17.38 2.81 17.13
CA LEU A 228 16.83 2.12 15.97
C LEU A 228 16.32 0.75 16.46
N THR A 229 15.01 0.52 16.44
CA THR A 229 14.42 -0.70 17.05
C THR A 229 14.34 -1.88 16.09
N LEU A 230 14.27 -1.63 14.77
CA LEU A 230 14.15 -2.66 13.73
C LEU A 230 15.12 -2.41 12.56
N LEU A 231 15.76 -3.49 12.08
CA LEU A 231 16.65 -3.44 10.90
C LEU A 231 16.06 -4.12 9.66
N GLU A 232 15.00 -4.91 9.80
CA GLU A 232 14.54 -5.86 8.77
C GLU A 232 14.22 -5.16 7.44
N ASN A 233 13.67 -3.95 7.49
CA ASN A 233 13.35 -3.14 6.31
C ASN A 233 14.49 -2.19 5.88
N THR A 234 15.70 -2.38 6.39
CA THR A 234 16.86 -1.52 6.11
C THR A 234 18.01 -2.34 5.50
N ASP A 235 18.93 -1.67 4.80
CA ASP A 235 20.17 -2.28 4.31
C ASP A 235 21.34 -2.15 5.31
N ILE A 236 21.06 -1.82 6.58
CA ILE A 236 22.06 -1.59 7.63
C ILE A 236 22.68 -2.92 8.05
N ASN A 237 23.97 -3.08 7.75
CA ASN A 237 24.75 -4.23 8.18
C ASN A 237 25.41 -3.96 9.54
N MET A 238 25.29 -4.92 10.47
CA MET A 238 25.98 -4.85 11.75
C MET A 238 27.48 -5.12 11.60
N PRO A 239 28.33 -4.51 12.45
CA PRO A 239 29.78 -4.74 12.41
C PRO A 239 30.12 -6.22 12.67
N LYS A 240 31.19 -6.70 12.04
CA LYS A 240 31.68 -8.08 12.25
C LYS A 240 32.01 -8.29 13.73
N GLY A 241 31.48 -9.36 14.32
CA GLY A 241 31.67 -9.68 15.73
C GLY A 241 30.60 -9.14 16.67
N TYR A 242 29.56 -8.48 16.16
CA TYR A 242 28.39 -8.07 16.94
C TYR A 242 27.77 -9.25 17.71
N LYS A 243 27.66 -9.12 19.04
CA LYS A 243 26.98 -10.08 19.90
C LYS A 243 25.59 -9.56 20.29
N ARG A 244 24.68 -10.50 20.55
CA ARG A 244 23.35 -10.19 21.10
C ARG A 244 23.54 -9.51 22.47
N GLY A 245 23.21 -8.22 22.54
CA GLY A 245 23.35 -7.39 23.74
C GLY A 245 24.33 -6.22 23.58
N ASP A 246 25.15 -6.21 22.52
CA ASP A 246 26.00 -5.08 22.23
C ASP A 246 25.16 -3.87 21.78
N ILE A 247 25.55 -2.68 22.26
CA ILE A 247 24.99 -1.40 21.83
C ILE A 247 25.92 -0.83 20.76
N VAL A 248 25.39 -0.63 19.54
CA VAL A 248 26.15 -0.08 18.43
C VAL A 248 25.72 1.35 18.17
N GLU A 249 26.62 2.31 18.37
CA GLU A 249 26.37 3.71 18.01
C GLU A 249 26.62 3.93 16.51
N LEU A 250 25.55 4.15 15.75
CA LEU A 250 25.58 4.30 14.30
C LEU A 250 26.22 5.63 13.85
N ILE A 251 26.22 6.66 14.69
CA ILE A 251 26.68 8.02 14.32
C ILE A 251 28.19 8.21 14.51
N LYS A 252 28.84 7.41 15.37
CA LYS A 252 30.28 7.54 15.70
C LYS A 252 31.22 7.19 14.54
N TYR A 253 30.75 6.49 13.51
CA TYR A 253 31.58 6.11 12.37
C TYR A 253 31.96 7.34 11.52
N PRO A 254 33.24 7.77 11.49
CA PRO A 254 33.63 9.11 11.04
C PRO A 254 33.56 9.31 9.52
N GLU A 255 33.54 8.25 8.72
CA GLU A 255 33.64 8.36 7.26
C GLU A 255 32.27 8.60 6.63
N PHE A 256 32.06 9.82 6.13
CA PHE A 256 30.98 10.07 5.17
C PHE A 256 31.27 9.27 3.90
N ILE A 257 30.61 8.13 3.78
CA ILE A 257 30.64 7.31 2.57
C ILE A 257 29.79 8.01 1.50
N ASN A 258 30.28 8.07 0.26
CA ASN A 258 29.49 8.48 -0.89
C ASN A 258 28.41 7.40 -1.16
N PRO A 259 27.11 7.70 -0.97
CA PRO A 259 26.04 6.71 -1.18
C PRO A 259 25.86 6.35 -2.66
N PHE A 260 26.51 7.06 -3.58
CA PHE A 260 26.48 6.78 -5.01
C PHE A 260 27.68 5.96 -5.50
N ASP A 261 28.65 5.66 -4.63
CA ASP A 261 29.75 4.76 -4.98
C ASP A 261 29.30 3.29 -4.89
N ARG A 262 28.95 2.73 -6.06
CA ARG A 262 28.51 1.34 -6.20
C ARG A 262 29.65 0.32 -6.04
N SER A 263 30.91 0.76 -6.01
CA SER A 263 32.04 -0.15 -5.76
C SER A 263 32.02 -0.67 -4.32
N ASN A 264 31.51 0.13 -3.37
CA ASN A 264 31.44 -0.21 -1.96
C ASN A 264 30.07 -0.81 -1.57
N ILE A 265 29.83 -2.04 -2.04
CA ILE A 265 28.58 -2.80 -1.85
C ILE A 265 28.24 -3.05 -0.36
N ASN A 266 29.23 -2.99 0.53
CA ASN A 266 29.02 -3.24 1.96
C ASN A 266 28.44 -2.05 2.72
N THR A 267 28.40 -0.87 2.09
CA THR A 267 27.90 0.34 2.74
C THR A 267 26.39 0.42 2.66
N SER A 268 25.77 0.74 3.78
CA SER A 268 24.32 0.89 3.88
C SER A 268 23.91 2.31 3.53
N VAL A 269 22.94 2.43 2.64
CA VAL A 269 22.34 3.71 2.28
C VAL A 269 21.42 4.20 3.40
N HIS A 270 20.66 3.31 4.06
CA HIS A 270 19.83 3.70 5.21
C HIS A 270 20.68 4.21 6.38
N HIS A 271 21.88 3.65 6.57
CA HIS A 271 22.84 4.17 7.54
C HIS A 271 23.28 5.60 7.18
N HIS A 272 23.55 5.87 5.90
CA HIS A 272 23.88 7.23 5.43
C HIS A 272 22.72 8.22 5.62
N ILE A 273 21.48 7.81 5.35
CA ILE A 273 20.27 8.60 5.59
C ILE A 273 20.18 8.95 7.07
N ALA A 274 20.30 7.95 7.95
CA ALA A 274 20.27 8.16 9.40
C ALA A 274 21.41 9.10 9.84
N GLN A 275 22.64 8.88 9.40
CA GLN A 275 23.76 9.78 9.73
C GLN A 275 23.48 11.23 9.30
N SER A 276 22.87 11.44 8.14
CA SER A 276 22.53 12.77 7.64
C SER A 276 21.50 13.49 8.50
N VAL A 277 20.45 12.79 8.96
CA VAL A 277 19.44 13.37 9.88
C VAL A 277 20.04 13.64 11.25
N PHE A 278 20.63 12.61 11.86
CA PHE A 278 21.03 12.64 13.26
C PHE A 278 22.26 13.54 13.52
N ARG A 279 23.19 13.64 12.55
CA ARG A 279 24.29 14.63 12.65
C ARG A 279 23.77 16.05 12.55
N LYS A 280 22.84 16.33 11.62
CA LYS A 280 22.23 17.65 11.48
C LYS A 280 21.45 18.05 12.74
N SER A 281 20.87 17.09 13.44
CA SER A 281 20.13 17.32 14.68
C SER A 281 21.01 17.37 15.93
N ASN A 282 22.31 17.08 15.84
CA ASN A 282 23.22 16.84 16.98
C ASN A 282 22.66 15.78 17.95
N SER A 283 22.13 14.68 17.41
CA SER A 283 21.57 13.56 18.18
C SER A 283 22.37 12.28 17.91
N THR A 284 22.40 11.38 18.88
CA THR A 284 22.98 10.04 18.77
C THR A 284 21.90 9.06 18.32
N LEU A 285 22.31 8.05 17.55
CA LEU A 285 21.48 6.92 17.17
C LEU A 285 22.23 5.64 17.50
N SER A 286 21.64 4.81 18.32
CA SER A 286 22.14 3.50 18.71
C SER A 286 21.21 2.39 18.24
N PHE A 287 21.75 1.18 18.08
CA PHE A 287 20.98 -0.02 17.83
C PHE A 287 21.31 -1.07 18.90
N CYS A 288 20.28 -1.72 19.45
CA CYS A 288 20.44 -2.85 20.34
C CYS A 288 19.37 -3.93 20.10
N ARG A 289 19.78 -5.15 19.77
CA ARG A 289 18.83 -6.23 19.43
C ARG A 289 18.09 -6.82 20.63
N SER A 290 18.68 -6.78 21.82
CA SER A 290 18.16 -7.52 22.99
C SER A 290 18.26 -6.76 24.30
N CYS A 291 18.51 -5.45 24.24
CA CYS A 291 18.42 -4.59 25.40
C CYS A 291 17.30 -3.59 25.17
N SER A 292 16.65 -3.17 26.26
CA SER A 292 15.71 -2.05 26.22
C SER A 292 16.50 -0.83 26.65
N LEU A 293 16.79 0.06 25.71
CA LEU A 293 17.40 1.34 26.03
C LEU A 293 16.32 2.24 26.60
N MET A 294 16.11 2.16 27.91
CA MET A 294 15.13 3.00 28.59
C MET A 294 15.42 4.48 28.29
N TYR A 295 14.37 5.28 28.12
CA TYR A 295 14.44 6.73 27.88
C TYR A 295 15.15 7.14 26.57
N HIS A 296 15.05 6.32 25.52
CA HIS A 296 15.48 6.71 24.18
C HIS A 296 14.24 6.99 23.32
N GLY A 297 14.36 7.94 22.40
CA GLY A 297 13.38 8.00 21.31
C GLY A 297 13.57 6.82 20.40
N GLU A 298 12.48 6.26 19.91
CA GLU A 298 12.55 5.09 19.04
C GLU A 298 12.38 5.53 17.59
N ILE A 299 13.13 4.91 16.70
CA ILE A 299 12.92 5.05 15.26
C ILE A 299 12.96 3.68 14.61
N LYS A 300 12.10 3.45 13.64
CA LYS A 300 12.14 2.26 12.77
C LYS A 300 11.60 2.58 11.39
N LEU A 301 12.10 1.88 10.38
CA LEU A 301 11.49 1.85 9.06
C LEU A 301 10.56 0.65 9.02
N ASP A 302 9.26 0.88 8.88
CA ASP A 302 8.27 -0.18 9.01
C ASP A 302 7.12 -0.03 8.02
N VAL A 303 6.43 -1.13 7.76
CA VAL A 303 5.14 -1.09 7.09
C VAL A 303 4.15 -0.47 8.06
N LEU A 304 3.47 0.59 7.62
CA LEU A 304 2.45 1.30 8.38
C LEU A 304 1.16 0.46 8.36
N GLU A 305 1.22 -0.72 8.98
CA GLU A 305 0.08 -1.61 9.14
C GLU A 305 -0.86 -1.00 10.19
N SER A 306 -1.96 -0.42 9.71
CA SER A 306 -3.03 0.25 10.45
C SER A 306 -2.72 1.65 10.99
N ILE A 307 -3.70 2.54 10.81
CA ILE A 307 -3.75 3.90 11.38
C ILE A 307 -3.77 3.86 12.93
N HIS A 308 -3.99 2.68 13.53
CA HIS A 308 -4.06 2.46 14.98
C HIS A 308 -2.71 2.54 15.70
N SER A 309 -1.68 3.08 15.04
CA SER A 309 -0.37 3.28 15.61
C SER A 309 -0.48 4.18 16.86
N SER A 310 0.21 3.79 17.95
CA SER A 310 0.30 4.61 19.18
C SER A 310 0.50 6.08 18.81
N PRO A 311 -0.36 7.00 19.25
CA PRO A 311 -0.29 8.42 18.87
C PRO A 311 0.97 9.18 19.33
N THR A 312 1.87 8.52 20.08
CA THR A 312 3.26 8.94 20.29
C THR A 312 4.15 8.75 19.06
N LYS A 313 3.64 8.08 18.01
CA LYS A 313 4.34 7.75 16.78
C LYS A 313 4.06 8.82 15.74
N ILE A 314 5.11 9.50 15.31
CA ILE A 314 5.11 10.33 14.12
C ILE A 314 5.49 9.42 12.95
N GLN A 315 4.62 9.36 11.95
CA GLN A 315 4.87 8.58 10.75
C GLN A 315 5.35 9.50 9.63
N VAL A 316 6.52 9.18 9.09
CA VAL A 316 7.10 9.84 7.92
C VAL A 316 7.03 8.87 6.75
N THR A 317 5.95 8.96 5.99
CA THR A 317 5.67 8.11 4.83
C THR A 317 6.73 8.31 3.75
N VAL A 318 7.32 7.20 3.32
CA VAL A 318 8.37 7.15 2.29
C VAL A 318 7.79 6.71 0.95
N GLY A 319 6.81 5.81 0.96
CA GLY A 319 6.20 5.32 -0.27
C GLY A 319 5.28 4.14 -0.02
N PHE A 320 5.05 3.35 -1.06
CA PHE A 320 4.32 2.09 -0.98
C PHE A 320 5.29 0.92 -1.21
N ILE A 321 5.20 -0.08 -0.34
CA ILE A 321 5.87 -1.37 -0.51
C ILE A 321 4.81 -2.44 -0.77
N GLY A 322 5.20 -3.45 -1.53
CA GLY A 322 4.34 -4.57 -1.88
C GLY A 322 4.92 -5.35 -3.03
N TYR A 323 4.37 -6.53 -3.29
CA TYR A 323 4.84 -7.41 -4.34
C TYR A 323 4.30 -6.95 -5.68
N GLN A 324 5.19 -6.77 -6.64
CA GLN A 324 4.86 -6.59 -8.04
C GLN A 324 5.56 -7.67 -8.85
N PHE A 325 5.21 -7.76 -10.12
CA PHE A 325 5.85 -8.70 -11.02
C PHE A 325 6.40 -8.02 -12.26
N SER A 326 7.33 -8.70 -12.91
CA SER A 326 7.82 -8.38 -14.24
C SER A 326 7.76 -9.63 -15.11
N SER A 327 7.51 -9.42 -16.41
CA SER A 327 7.54 -10.48 -17.40
C SER A 327 8.00 -9.94 -18.74
N CYS A 328 8.46 -10.81 -19.62
CA CYS A 328 8.56 -10.53 -21.06
C CYS A 328 7.63 -11.44 -21.87
N TYR A 329 6.79 -12.24 -21.20
CA TYR A 329 5.78 -13.05 -21.85
C TYR A 329 4.76 -12.15 -22.55
N SER A 330 4.46 -12.49 -23.80
CA SER A 330 3.35 -11.91 -24.53
C SER A 330 2.72 -13.02 -25.31
N GLU A 331 1.40 -13.11 -25.25
CA GLU A 331 0.67 -13.97 -26.16
C GLU A 331 0.89 -13.47 -27.59
N LYS A 332 1.37 -14.37 -28.46
CA LYS A 332 1.64 -14.08 -29.87
C LYS A 332 0.46 -14.47 -30.74
N GLU A 333 -0.75 -14.21 -30.25
CA GLU A 333 -1.94 -14.57 -31.01
C GLU A 333 -2.29 -13.44 -31.98
N ILE A 334 -2.01 -13.68 -33.26
CA ILE A 334 -2.63 -12.92 -34.34
C ILE A 334 -4.10 -13.33 -34.36
N THR A 335 -4.91 -12.61 -33.59
CA THR A 335 -6.36 -12.79 -33.64
C THR A 335 -6.88 -12.39 -35.02
N PHE A 336 -8.04 -12.91 -35.43
CA PHE A 336 -8.67 -12.54 -36.70
C PHE A 336 -8.95 -11.03 -36.82
N ARG A 337 -8.99 -10.34 -35.68
CA ARG A 337 -9.08 -8.87 -35.61
C ARG A 337 -8.01 -8.20 -36.47
N PHE A 338 -6.81 -8.78 -36.59
CA PHE A 338 -5.74 -8.28 -37.44
C PHE A 338 -6.16 -8.10 -38.92
N TYR A 339 -7.05 -8.94 -39.46
CA TYR A 339 -7.53 -8.79 -40.85
C TYR A 339 -8.69 -7.80 -40.98
N ILE A 340 -9.41 -7.50 -39.90
CA ILE A 340 -10.52 -6.54 -39.94
C ILE A 340 -10.04 -5.13 -39.58
N ALA A 341 -9.03 -5.02 -38.72
CA ALA A 341 -8.48 -3.78 -38.17
C ALA A 341 -7.96 -2.75 -39.18
N PRO A 342 -7.40 -3.11 -40.36
CA PRO A 342 -6.84 -2.13 -41.29
C PRO A 342 -7.84 -1.05 -41.70
N PHE A 343 -9.13 -1.39 -41.74
CA PHE A 343 -10.19 -0.43 -42.00
C PHE A 343 -11.08 -0.23 -40.78
N GLN A 344 -11.41 1.05 -40.53
CA GLN A 344 -12.45 1.41 -39.58
C GLN A 344 -13.81 0.85 -40.04
N ARG A 345 -14.73 0.65 -39.11
CA ARG A 345 -16.04 0.02 -39.39
C ARG A 345 -16.82 0.81 -40.45
N GLU A 346 -16.68 2.13 -40.42
CA GLU A 346 -17.28 3.10 -41.34
C GLU A 346 -16.84 2.84 -42.78
N VAL A 347 -15.56 2.53 -42.98
CA VAL A 347 -15.01 2.21 -44.31
C VAL A 347 -15.60 0.89 -44.81
N TRP A 348 -15.69 -0.13 -43.95
CA TRP A 348 -16.34 -1.40 -44.32
C TRP A 348 -17.80 -1.20 -44.73
N TYR A 349 -18.55 -0.38 -43.99
CA TYR A 349 -19.93 -0.04 -44.34
C TYR A 349 -20.01 0.74 -45.65
N ALA A 350 -19.09 1.66 -45.90
CA ALA A 350 -19.02 2.41 -47.16
C ALA A 350 -18.70 1.51 -48.36
N ILE A 351 -17.79 0.54 -48.22
CA ILE A 351 -17.47 -0.44 -49.25
C ILE A 351 -18.69 -1.31 -49.56
N LEU A 352 -19.35 -1.83 -48.53
CA LEU A 352 -20.55 -2.66 -48.68
C LEU A 352 -21.67 -1.88 -49.37
N PHE A 353 -21.95 -0.66 -48.89
CA PHE A 353 -22.99 0.20 -49.46
C PHE A 353 -22.66 0.59 -50.90
N GLY A 354 -21.41 0.97 -51.19
CA GLY A 354 -20.94 1.29 -52.53
C GLY A 354 -21.09 0.12 -53.49
N GLY A 355 -20.71 -1.09 -53.07
CA GLY A 355 -20.86 -2.31 -53.88
C GLY A 355 -22.32 -2.66 -54.16
N VAL A 356 -23.21 -2.51 -53.17
CA VAL A 356 -24.66 -2.69 -53.35
C VAL A 356 -25.22 -1.66 -54.34
N MET A 357 -24.81 -0.40 -54.24
CA MET A 357 -25.27 0.65 -55.16
C MET A 357 -24.81 0.39 -56.60
N VAL A 358 -23.53 0.02 -56.81
CA VAL A 358 -23.02 -0.35 -58.14
C VAL A 358 -23.76 -1.58 -58.68
N TYR A 359 -24.00 -2.59 -57.85
CA TYR A 359 -24.80 -3.76 -58.23
C TYR A 359 -26.21 -3.37 -58.68
N LEU A 360 -26.93 -2.55 -57.92
CA LEU A 360 -28.29 -2.12 -58.27
C LEU A 360 -28.31 -1.32 -59.58
N VAL A 361 -27.39 -0.37 -59.76
CA VAL A 361 -27.28 0.41 -61.00
C VAL A 361 -26.95 -0.50 -62.20
N MET A 362 -26.03 -1.44 -62.04
CA MET A 362 -25.71 -2.42 -63.08
C MET A 362 -26.90 -3.32 -63.42
N VAL A 363 -27.68 -3.77 -62.42
CA VAL A 363 -28.92 -4.53 -62.66
C VAL A 363 -29.91 -3.71 -63.47
N LEU A 364 -30.10 -2.43 -63.12
CA LEU A 364 -31.00 -1.54 -63.85
C LEU A 364 -30.55 -1.37 -65.31
N ILE A 365 -29.27 -1.10 -65.53
CA ILE A 365 -28.69 -0.95 -66.86
C ILE A 365 -28.85 -2.25 -67.68
N VAL A 366 -28.48 -3.39 -67.11
CA VAL A 366 -28.47 -4.67 -67.82
C VAL A 366 -29.89 -5.14 -68.15
N ARG A 367 -30.81 -5.02 -67.18
CA ARG A 367 -32.19 -5.51 -67.34
C ARG A 367 -33.04 -4.59 -68.20
N PHE A 368 -32.92 -3.27 -68.02
CA PHE A 368 -33.82 -2.32 -68.69
C PHE A 368 -33.23 -1.71 -69.96
N VAL A 369 -31.91 -1.55 -70.05
CA VAL A 369 -31.28 -0.85 -71.18
C VAL A 369 -30.71 -1.84 -72.20
N THR A 370 -29.88 -2.79 -71.77
CA THR A 370 -29.19 -3.70 -72.70
C THR A 370 -29.99 -4.96 -73.04
N LYS A 371 -31.02 -5.30 -72.24
CA LYS A 371 -31.85 -6.51 -72.38
C LYS A 371 -31.01 -7.78 -72.51
N ALA A 372 -29.93 -7.87 -71.73
CA ALA A 372 -29.04 -9.03 -71.77
C ALA A 372 -29.73 -10.30 -71.22
N PRO A 373 -29.23 -11.50 -71.55
CA PRO A 373 -29.77 -12.77 -71.09
C PRO A 373 -29.82 -12.85 -69.55
N GLU A 374 -30.84 -13.50 -69.01
CA GLU A 374 -31.07 -13.59 -67.56
C GLU A 374 -29.95 -14.32 -66.80
N ASP A 375 -29.16 -15.13 -67.51
CA ASP A 375 -28.10 -15.97 -66.95
C ASP A 375 -26.85 -15.19 -66.50
N PHE A 376 -26.78 -13.88 -66.81
CA PHE A 376 -25.63 -13.06 -66.42
C PHE A 376 -25.66 -12.69 -64.92
N SER A 377 -24.69 -13.22 -64.17
CA SER A 377 -24.56 -13.00 -62.73
C SER A 377 -23.83 -11.68 -62.39
N ILE A 378 -24.56 -10.57 -62.41
CA ILE A 378 -24.03 -9.20 -62.20
C ILE A 378 -23.30 -9.06 -60.86
N TRP A 379 -23.84 -9.64 -59.77
CA TRP A 379 -23.24 -9.53 -58.44
C TRP A 379 -21.85 -10.17 -58.36
N MET A 380 -21.65 -11.29 -59.07
CA MET A 380 -20.35 -11.96 -59.13
C MET A 380 -19.33 -11.12 -59.87
N THR A 381 -19.73 -10.36 -60.90
CA THR A 381 -18.82 -9.41 -61.57
C THR A 381 -18.40 -8.29 -60.62
N VAL A 382 -19.34 -7.71 -59.87
CA VAL A 382 -19.04 -6.63 -58.89
C VAL A 382 -18.10 -7.13 -57.79
N LEU A 383 -18.36 -8.33 -57.24
CA LEU A 383 -17.48 -8.93 -56.23
C LEU A 383 -16.15 -9.39 -56.80
N ALA A 384 -16.11 -9.95 -58.00
CA ALA A 384 -14.86 -10.38 -58.62
C ALA A 384 -13.88 -9.20 -58.70
N VAL A 385 -14.35 -8.02 -59.09
CA VAL A 385 -13.54 -6.79 -59.14
C VAL A 385 -13.00 -6.40 -57.77
N MET A 386 -13.78 -6.57 -56.68
CA MET A 386 -13.30 -6.36 -55.31
C MET A 386 -12.20 -7.35 -54.88
N PHE A 387 -12.13 -8.53 -55.51
CA PHE A 387 -11.11 -9.54 -55.25
C PHE A 387 -10.01 -9.57 -56.31
N GLU A 388 -9.82 -8.47 -57.05
CA GLU A 388 -8.87 -8.33 -58.16
C GLU A 388 -9.04 -9.38 -59.28
N LYS A 389 -10.22 -9.98 -59.41
CA LYS A 389 -10.56 -10.91 -60.47
C LYS A 389 -11.51 -10.28 -61.48
N TRP A 390 -11.30 -10.62 -62.74
CA TRP A 390 -12.20 -10.20 -63.81
C TRP A 390 -13.24 -11.30 -64.06
N GLY A 391 -14.52 -10.94 -64.01
CA GLY A 391 -15.59 -11.80 -64.48
C GLY A 391 -15.71 -11.76 -66.00
N THR A 392 -16.19 -12.83 -66.62
CA THR A 392 -16.55 -12.81 -68.05
C THR A 392 -17.78 -11.93 -68.25
N ILE A 393 -17.59 -10.77 -68.87
CA ILE A 393 -18.69 -9.84 -69.19
C ILE A 393 -19.19 -10.17 -70.60
N PRO A 394 -20.50 -10.41 -70.80
CA PRO A 394 -21.06 -10.62 -72.13
C PRO A 394 -20.82 -9.37 -72.99
N GLY A 395 -20.39 -9.55 -74.24
CA GLY A 395 -20.11 -8.42 -75.14
C GLY A 395 -21.30 -7.45 -75.35
N GLN A 396 -22.53 -7.89 -75.09
CA GLN A 396 -23.73 -7.04 -75.11
C GLN A 396 -23.77 -6.03 -73.96
N VAL A 397 -23.26 -6.42 -72.79
CA VAL A 397 -23.18 -5.57 -71.59
C VAL A 397 -21.94 -4.67 -71.64
N GLU A 398 -20.89 -5.13 -72.33
CA GLU A 398 -19.62 -4.39 -72.45
C GLU A 398 -19.67 -3.27 -73.49
N LYS A 399 -20.50 -3.39 -74.54
CA LYS A 399 -20.57 -2.41 -75.64
C LYS A 399 -20.97 -0.99 -75.22
N PRO A 400 -21.95 -0.77 -74.34
CA PRO A 400 -22.38 0.60 -74.01
C PRO A 400 -21.36 1.35 -73.16
N ASP A 401 -21.09 2.61 -73.53
CA ASP A 401 -20.08 3.44 -72.88
C ASP A 401 -20.37 3.68 -71.39
N TYR A 402 -21.64 3.83 -71.01
CA TYR A 402 -22.02 4.02 -69.59
C TYR A 402 -21.67 2.82 -68.71
N THR A 403 -21.80 1.58 -69.21
CA THR A 403 -21.44 0.37 -68.46
C THR A 403 -19.93 0.31 -68.28
N ARG A 404 -19.17 0.69 -69.32
CA ARG A 404 -17.71 0.78 -69.26
C ARG A 404 -17.27 1.82 -68.24
N TYR A 405 -17.82 3.03 -68.26
CA TYR A 405 -17.45 4.06 -67.30
C TYR A 405 -17.76 3.67 -65.86
N LEU A 406 -18.93 3.05 -65.62
CA LEU A 406 -19.31 2.58 -64.27
C LEU A 406 -18.37 1.46 -63.79
N LEU A 407 -18.08 0.47 -64.62
CA LEU A 407 -17.15 -0.61 -64.29
C LEU A 407 -15.72 -0.10 -64.11
N ILE A 408 -15.23 0.81 -64.96
CA ILE A 408 -13.90 1.42 -64.82
C ILE A 408 -13.82 2.19 -63.51
N GLY A 409 -14.83 2.98 -63.17
CA GLY A 409 -14.89 3.74 -61.92
C GLY A 409 -14.91 2.82 -60.69
N TRP A 410 -15.72 1.76 -60.72
CA TRP A 410 -15.75 0.75 -59.66
C TRP A 410 -14.42 0.01 -59.53
N THR A 411 -13.83 -0.44 -60.64
CA THR A 411 -12.53 -1.10 -60.65
C THR A 411 -11.43 -0.20 -60.10
N LEU A 412 -11.40 1.08 -60.47
CA LEU A 412 -10.43 2.03 -59.92
C LEU A 412 -10.61 2.21 -58.42
N ALA A 413 -11.86 2.33 -57.94
CA ALA A 413 -12.15 2.44 -56.51
C ALA A 413 -11.71 1.18 -55.75
N CYS A 414 -12.03 -0.02 -56.27
CA CYS A 414 -11.58 -1.29 -55.68
C CYS A 414 -10.06 -1.40 -55.64
N LEU A 415 -9.36 -1.07 -56.73
CA LEU A 415 -7.90 -1.09 -56.79
C LEU A 415 -7.27 -0.19 -55.72
N VAL A 416 -7.79 1.03 -55.55
CA VAL A 416 -7.31 1.96 -54.51
C VAL A 416 -7.57 1.38 -53.12
N LEU A 417 -8.77 0.86 -52.86
CA LEU A 417 -9.13 0.27 -51.56
C LEU A 417 -8.27 -0.95 -51.23
N ILE A 418 -8.02 -1.84 -52.17
CA ILE A 418 -7.21 -3.04 -51.95
C ILE A 418 -5.75 -2.66 -51.66
N ASN A 419 -5.21 -1.69 -52.39
CA ASN A 419 -3.87 -1.17 -52.13
C ASN A 419 -3.76 -0.50 -50.74
N LEU A 420 -4.76 0.29 -50.33
CA LEU A 420 -4.81 0.89 -48.99
C LEU A 420 -4.93 -0.17 -47.90
N TYR A 421 -5.81 -1.16 -48.09
CA TYR A 421 -5.97 -2.28 -47.16
C TYR A 421 -4.67 -3.05 -47.00
N ASN A 422 -4.02 -3.44 -48.10
CA ASN A 422 -2.75 -4.15 -48.09
C ASN A 422 -1.65 -3.31 -47.43
N GLY A 423 -1.58 -2.01 -47.72
CA GLY A 423 -0.61 -1.10 -47.11
C GLY A 423 -0.78 -1.00 -45.59
N LEU A 424 -2.01 -0.83 -45.12
CA LEU A 424 -2.32 -0.75 -43.68
C LEU A 424 -2.09 -2.10 -42.98
N MET A 425 -2.53 -3.21 -43.59
CA MET A 425 -2.30 -4.56 -43.08
C MET A 425 -0.79 -4.86 -42.96
N ILE A 426 0.00 -4.56 -44.00
CA ILE A 426 1.46 -4.74 -43.97
C ILE A 426 2.10 -3.83 -42.92
N SER A 427 1.63 -2.58 -42.79
CA SER A 427 2.11 -1.66 -41.76
C SER A 427 1.83 -2.17 -40.36
N GLU A 428 0.64 -2.71 -40.09
CA GLU A 428 0.34 -3.36 -38.81
C GLU A 428 1.17 -4.63 -38.60
N LEU A 429 1.41 -5.42 -39.64
CA LEU A 429 2.23 -6.64 -39.56
C LEU A 429 3.70 -6.32 -39.23
N ASN A 430 4.19 -5.16 -39.70
CA ASN A 430 5.53 -4.66 -39.42
C ASN A 430 5.61 -3.87 -38.11
N SER A 431 4.48 -3.36 -37.61
CA SER A 431 4.42 -2.73 -36.29
C SER A 431 4.58 -3.80 -35.21
N PRO A 432 5.26 -3.50 -34.09
CA PRO A 432 5.25 -4.40 -32.95
C PRO A 432 3.80 -4.55 -32.48
N MET A 433 3.20 -5.71 -32.75
CA MET A 433 1.82 -6.01 -32.36
C MET A 433 1.62 -5.67 -30.88
N ALA A 434 0.46 -5.10 -30.56
CA ALA A 434 0.06 -4.84 -29.18
C ALA A 434 0.22 -6.14 -28.38
N ARG A 435 1.22 -6.15 -27.50
CA ARG A 435 1.56 -7.32 -26.71
C ARG A 435 0.54 -7.46 -25.60
N ASN A 436 -0.30 -8.48 -25.69
CA ASN A 436 -1.12 -8.91 -24.56
C ASN A 436 -0.20 -9.69 -23.62
N GLY A 437 0.48 -8.95 -22.75
CA GLY A 437 1.20 -9.50 -21.60
C GLY A 437 0.32 -9.43 -20.35
N PRO A 438 0.65 -10.18 -19.28
CA PRO A 438 -0.03 -10.04 -18.00
C PRO A 438 0.19 -8.62 -17.44
N GLU A 439 -0.89 -7.92 -17.14
CA GLU A 439 -0.84 -6.58 -16.57
C GLU A 439 -1.16 -6.59 -15.07
N ILE A 440 -1.96 -7.54 -14.60
CA ILE A 440 -2.40 -7.67 -13.21
C ILE A 440 -2.15 -9.08 -12.67
N PHE A 441 -2.15 -9.25 -11.34
CA PHE A 441 -1.90 -10.58 -10.75
C PHE A 441 -3.00 -11.60 -11.06
N SER A 442 -4.22 -11.14 -11.32
CA SER A 442 -5.31 -12.00 -11.79
C SER A 442 -5.02 -12.67 -13.13
N ASP A 443 -4.21 -12.04 -14.00
CA ASP A 443 -3.80 -12.62 -15.30
C ASP A 443 -2.81 -13.78 -15.12
N LEU A 444 -2.19 -13.89 -13.94
CA LEU A 444 -1.20 -14.91 -13.63
C LEU A 444 -1.84 -16.22 -13.14
N VAL A 445 -3.12 -16.22 -12.79
CA VAL A 445 -3.82 -17.37 -12.20
C VAL A 445 -3.95 -18.52 -13.21
N CYS A 446 -3.62 -19.74 -12.76
CA CYS A 446 -3.86 -20.97 -13.52
C CYS A 446 -5.36 -21.22 -13.77
N SER A 447 -5.76 -21.34 -15.04
CA SER A 447 -7.06 -21.82 -15.54
C SER A 447 -8.35 -21.22 -14.91
N LEU A 448 -9.14 -20.58 -15.77
CA LEU A 448 -10.42 -19.95 -15.42
C LEU A 448 -11.44 -20.91 -14.79
N GLU A 449 -11.39 -22.22 -15.06
CA GLU A 449 -12.36 -23.19 -14.54
C GLU A 449 -12.25 -23.36 -13.01
N ASP A 450 -11.03 -23.28 -12.47
CA ASP A 450 -10.79 -23.31 -11.03
C ASP A 450 -11.00 -21.92 -10.41
N ALA A 451 -10.67 -20.84 -11.14
CA ALA A 451 -11.01 -19.48 -10.71
C ALA A 451 -12.53 -19.23 -10.64
N GLN A 452 -13.32 -19.88 -11.50
CA GLN A 452 -14.78 -19.83 -11.52
C GLN A 452 -15.42 -20.42 -10.25
N LEU A 453 -14.76 -21.35 -9.54
CA LEU A 453 -15.18 -21.80 -8.21
C LEU A 453 -15.26 -20.64 -7.22
N PHE A 454 -14.34 -19.67 -7.33
CA PHE A 454 -14.29 -18.50 -6.46
C PHE A 454 -15.01 -17.27 -7.05
N HIS A 455 -15.17 -17.18 -8.38
CA HIS A 455 -15.76 -16.04 -9.09
C HIS A 455 -17.28 -16.07 -9.25
N SER A 456 -17.99 -17.13 -8.84
CA SER A 456 -19.46 -17.18 -8.95
C SER A 456 -20.13 -16.26 -7.92
N GLU A 457 -20.15 -14.96 -8.24
CA GLU A 457 -20.66 -13.82 -7.45
C GLU A 457 -22.19 -13.81 -7.22
N ARG A 458 -22.88 -14.93 -7.36
CA ARG A 458 -24.33 -15.01 -7.08
C ARG A 458 -24.72 -16.25 -6.30
N PHE A 459 -24.00 -16.56 -5.23
CA PHE A 459 -24.52 -17.48 -4.23
C PHE A 459 -25.50 -16.77 -3.29
N LYS A 460 -26.72 -16.51 -3.79
CA LYS A 460 -27.86 -16.24 -2.89
C LYS A 460 -28.24 -17.46 -2.06
N ASN A 461 -27.80 -18.66 -2.46
CA ASN A 461 -27.81 -19.89 -1.68
C ASN A 461 -26.53 -20.67 -2.03
N PRO A 462 -25.45 -20.62 -1.23
CA PRO A 462 -24.31 -21.49 -1.44
C PRO A 462 -24.77 -22.93 -1.17
N GLY A 463 -25.08 -23.66 -2.24
CA GLY A 463 -25.39 -25.08 -2.14
C GLY A 463 -24.21 -25.85 -1.55
N GLU A 464 -24.53 -26.92 -0.82
CA GLU A 464 -23.61 -27.85 -0.14
C GLU A 464 -22.38 -28.26 -0.99
N ARG A 465 -22.53 -28.32 -2.32
CA ARG A 465 -21.46 -28.68 -3.28
C ARG A 465 -20.30 -27.67 -3.39
N VAL A 466 -20.53 -26.39 -3.15
CA VAL A 466 -19.45 -25.38 -3.24
C VAL A 466 -18.58 -25.44 -2.00
N PHE A 467 -19.21 -25.60 -0.83
CA PHE A 467 -18.51 -25.83 0.43
C PHE A 467 -17.68 -27.11 0.39
N SER A 468 -18.19 -28.20 -0.18
CA SER A 468 -17.44 -29.46 -0.26
C SER A 468 -16.16 -29.32 -1.12
N LYS A 469 -16.26 -28.71 -2.31
CA LYS A 469 -15.09 -28.48 -3.17
C LYS A 469 -14.09 -27.52 -2.56
N MET A 470 -14.57 -26.44 -1.93
CA MET A 470 -13.68 -25.48 -1.26
C MET A 470 -12.95 -26.12 -0.08
N ASN A 471 -13.64 -26.95 0.72
CA ASN A 471 -13.00 -27.70 1.81
C ASN A 471 -11.97 -28.70 1.29
N GLU A 472 -12.22 -29.35 0.16
CA GLU A 472 -11.26 -30.24 -0.48
C GLU A 472 -10.02 -29.47 -0.96
N THR A 473 -10.21 -28.31 -1.61
CA THR A 473 -9.10 -27.41 -2.01
C THR A 473 -8.32 -26.93 -0.80
N LEU A 474 -8.99 -26.49 0.28
CA LEU A 474 -8.33 -26.05 1.50
C LEU A 474 -7.58 -27.18 2.20
N ARG A 475 -8.12 -28.40 2.21
CA ARG A 475 -7.41 -29.58 2.74
C ARG A 475 -6.14 -29.85 1.95
N TYR A 476 -6.23 -29.83 0.62
CA TYR A 476 -5.08 -29.99 -0.25
C TYR A 476 -4.02 -28.89 0.00
N LEU A 477 -4.45 -27.63 0.13
CA LEU A 477 -3.56 -26.51 0.43
C LEU A 477 -2.91 -26.63 1.82
N ASP A 478 -3.63 -27.18 2.81
CA ASP A 478 -3.07 -27.47 4.14
C ASP A 478 -2.00 -28.56 4.09
N GLU A 479 -2.22 -29.64 3.33
CA GLU A 479 -1.22 -30.69 3.11
C GLU A 479 0.00 -30.15 2.35
N PHE A 480 -0.23 -29.34 1.31
CA PHE A 480 0.81 -28.67 0.55
C PHE A 480 1.64 -27.71 1.43
N ARG A 481 0.98 -26.94 2.31
CA ARG A 481 1.64 -26.08 3.30
C ARG A 481 2.55 -26.89 4.21
N VAL A 482 2.07 -28.01 4.75
CA VAL A 482 2.88 -28.87 5.63
C VAL A 482 4.09 -29.40 4.84
N LYS A 483 3.92 -29.86 3.60
CA LYS A 483 5.03 -30.28 2.74
C LYS A 483 6.07 -29.18 2.51
N LEU A 484 5.63 -27.95 2.25
CA LEU A 484 6.53 -26.78 2.14
C LEU A 484 7.32 -26.54 3.42
N GLN A 485 6.67 -26.64 4.57
CA GLN A 485 7.32 -26.48 5.87
C GLN A 485 8.43 -27.52 6.10
N TYR A 486 8.18 -28.80 5.78
CA TYR A 486 9.21 -29.85 5.87
C TYR A 486 10.38 -29.58 4.92
N ASN A 487 10.10 -29.18 3.68
CA ASN A 487 11.13 -28.83 2.70
C ASN A 487 12.00 -27.64 3.17
N ASN A 488 11.37 -26.60 3.73
CA ASN A 488 12.07 -25.42 4.24
C ASN A 488 12.94 -25.75 5.47
N LEU A 489 12.59 -26.79 6.22
CA LEU A 489 13.34 -27.27 7.38
C LEU A 489 14.39 -28.35 7.02
N GLU A 490 14.51 -28.73 5.74
CA GLU A 490 15.36 -29.85 5.27
C GLU A 490 15.09 -31.16 6.04
N LEU A 491 13.86 -31.35 6.51
CA LEU A 491 13.44 -32.55 7.22
C LEU A 491 12.91 -33.59 6.24
N ALA A 492 13.06 -34.87 6.58
CA ALA A 492 12.45 -35.96 5.82
C ALA A 492 10.93 -35.77 5.76
N VAL A 493 10.41 -35.61 4.53
CA VAL A 493 8.98 -35.47 4.28
C VAL A 493 8.31 -36.82 4.57
N PRO A 494 7.27 -36.88 5.42
CA PRO A 494 6.49 -38.10 5.63
C PRO A 494 6.04 -38.72 4.30
N PRO A 495 6.07 -40.06 4.15
CA PRO A 495 5.72 -40.73 2.89
C PRO A 495 4.33 -40.33 2.39
N GLU A 496 3.37 -40.11 3.27
CA GLU A 496 2.02 -39.66 2.92
C GLU A 496 2.02 -38.30 2.19
N LEU A 497 2.92 -37.39 2.56
CA LEU A 497 3.06 -36.07 1.93
C LEU A 497 3.96 -36.09 0.70
N SER A 498 4.84 -37.08 0.62
CA SER A 498 5.72 -37.28 -0.54
C SER A 498 4.92 -37.59 -1.81
N GLU A 499 3.81 -38.31 -1.67
CA GLU A 499 2.93 -38.74 -2.76
C GLU A 499 2.17 -37.59 -3.42
N ILE A 500 2.03 -36.43 -2.76
CA ILE A 500 1.35 -35.26 -3.33
C ILE A 500 2.22 -34.72 -4.48
N PRO A 501 1.87 -34.95 -5.75
CA PRO A 501 2.72 -34.52 -6.85
C PRO A 501 2.70 -32.99 -6.92
N PHE A 502 3.86 -32.38 -7.16
CA PHE A 502 3.88 -31.02 -7.68
C PHE A 502 3.27 -31.11 -9.08
N LEU A 503 2.00 -30.73 -9.19
CA LEU A 503 1.24 -30.70 -10.45
C LEU A 503 1.68 -29.50 -11.29
N GLU A 504 2.98 -29.38 -11.55
CA GLU A 504 3.50 -28.33 -12.41
C GLU A 504 2.91 -28.50 -13.81
N ASP A 505 2.12 -27.51 -14.20
CA ASP A 505 1.49 -27.47 -15.51
C ASP A 505 2.23 -26.45 -16.36
N ASP A 506 2.79 -26.89 -17.49
CA ASP A 506 3.47 -26.02 -18.44
C ASP A 506 2.53 -24.94 -19.05
N SER A 507 1.22 -25.10 -18.92
CA SER A 507 0.23 -24.09 -19.32
C SER A 507 0.10 -22.92 -18.33
N CYS A 508 0.60 -23.06 -17.11
CA CYS A 508 0.52 -22.07 -16.05
C CYS A 508 1.72 -21.11 -16.03
N PHE A 509 1.54 -19.94 -15.42
CA PHE A 509 2.66 -19.07 -15.10
C PHE A 509 3.51 -19.67 -13.97
N ARG A 510 4.82 -19.71 -14.22
CA ARG A 510 5.82 -19.95 -13.19
C ARG A 510 6.12 -18.64 -12.45
N LEU A 511 5.92 -18.65 -11.15
CA LEU A 511 5.97 -17.50 -10.24
C LEU A 511 7.33 -17.46 -9.55
N LEU A 512 8.37 -17.01 -10.26
CA LEU A 512 9.74 -16.94 -9.72
C LEU A 512 9.90 -15.72 -8.81
N SER A 513 10.80 -15.79 -7.84
CA SER A 513 11.11 -14.66 -6.95
C SER A 513 12.58 -14.65 -6.53
N PRO A 514 13.07 -13.57 -5.89
CA PRO A 514 14.40 -13.57 -5.28
C PRO A 514 14.58 -14.75 -4.33
N VAL A 515 15.78 -15.31 -4.33
CA VAL A 515 16.19 -16.35 -3.37
C VAL A 515 16.87 -15.68 -2.18
N LEU A 516 16.47 -16.10 -0.98
CA LEU A 516 17.01 -15.68 0.30
C LEU A 516 17.68 -16.87 0.98
N GLN A 517 18.70 -16.58 1.80
CA GLN A 517 19.26 -17.59 2.69
C GLN A 517 18.25 -17.87 3.80
N GLY A 518 17.81 -19.12 3.92
CA GLY A 518 16.89 -19.53 4.97
C GLY A 518 17.52 -19.52 6.36
N ARG A 519 16.71 -19.81 7.38
CA ARG A 519 17.16 -19.83 8.79
C ARG A 519 18.15 -20.97 9.08
N LEU A 520 18.07 -22.05 8.32
CA LEU A 520 19.01 -23.17 8.40
C LEU A 520 20.16 -22.91 7.43
N GLU A 521 21.38 -23.18 7.88
CA GLU A 521 22.57 -23.09 7.04
C GLU A 521 22.44 -24.04 5.85
N GLY A 522 22.56 -23.51 4.63
CA GLY A 522 22.34 -24.27 3.39
C GLY A 522 20.94 -24.13 2.79
N SER A 523 19.91 -23.87 3.60
CA SER A 523 18.53 -23.76 3.10
C SER A 523 18.32 -22.51 2.23
N LEU A 524 17.62 -22.68 1.11
CA LEU A 524 17.23 -21.60 0.20
C LEU A 524 15.72 -21.39 0.29
N VAL A 525 15.31 -20.14 0.49
CA VAL A 525 13.91 -19.74 0.57
C VAL A 525 13.60 -18.79 -0.58
N TYR A 526 12.48 -18.98 -1.25
CA TYR A 526 12.04 -18.07 -2.32
C TYR A 526 11.10 -17.03 -1.70
N ASP A 527 11.48 -15.76 -1.79
CA ASP A 527 10.83 -14.64 -1.09
C ASP A 527 9.30 -14.63 -1.26
N PHE A 528 8.80 -14.75 -2.49
CA PHE A 528 7.34 -14.75 -2.74
C PHE A 528 6.66 -16.06 -2.32
N GLU A 529 7.35 -17.20 -2.39
CA GLU A 529 6.84 -18.48 -1.88
C GLU A 529 6.66 -18.44 -0.37
N ASP A 530 7.62 -17.86 0.36
CA ASP A 530 7.55 -17.66 1.81
C ASP A 530 6.43 -16.68 2.19
N TYR A 531 6.30 -15.58 1.45
CA TYR A 531 5.18 -14.64 1.63
C TYR A 531 3.82 -15.33 1.48
N LEU A 532 3.60 -16.09 0.40
CA LEU A 532 2.33 -16.81 0.20
C LEU A 532 2.08 -17.85 1.30
N TYR A 533 3.15 -18.53 1.77
CA TYR A 533 3.07 -19.47 2.89
C TYR A 533 2.63 -18.78 4.18
N TRP A 534 3.26 -17.67 4.57
CA TRP A 534 2.91 -16.91 5.77
C TRP A 534 1.52 -16.31 5.69
N TRP A 535 1.17 -15.75 4.53
CA TRP A 535 -0.17 -15.24 4.29
C TRP A 535 -1.22 -16.34 4.44
N TYR A 536 -1.00 -17.51 3.82
CA TYR A 536 -1.93 -18.65 3.93
C TYR A 536 -2.04 -19.16 5.37
N TYR A 537 -0.91 -19.21 6.09
CA TYR A 537 -0.90 -19.57 7.52
C TYR A 537 -1.77 -18.62 8.35
N SER A 538 -1.61 -17.31 8.20
CA SER A 538 -2.42 -16.29 8.85
C SER A 538 -3.90 -16.36 8.43
N PHE A 539 -4.16 -16.55 7.13
CA PHE A 539 -5.50 -16.73 6.59
C PHE A 539 -6.23 -17.92 7.23
N ARG A 540 -5.53 -19.04 7.50
CA ARG A 540 -6.12 -20.22 8.15
C ARG A 540 -6.39 -20.03 9.66
N GLN A 541 -5.63 -19.18 10.34
CA GLN A 541 -5.84 -18.89 11.77
C GLN A 541 -7.07 -18.01 12.02
N ILE A 542 -7.49 -17.22 11.04
CA ILE A 542 -8.71 -16.42 11.12
C ILE A 542 -9.89 -17.39 10.89
N GLU A 543 -10.43 -17.98 11.96
CA GLU A 543 -11.49 -19.00 11.94
C GLU A 543 -12.80 -18.59 11.22
N THR A 544 -12.94 -17.34 10.80
CA THR A 544 -14.14 -16.85 10.12
C THR A 544 -14.00 -16.95 8.60
N LEU A 545 -15.05 -17.39 7.89
CA LEU A 545 -15.10 -17.42 6.41
C LEU A 545 -15.29 -16.02 5.77
N ILE A 546 -15.36 -14.96 6.57
CA ILE A 546 -15.51 -13.56 6.16
C ILE A 546 -14.39 -13.08 5.19
N PRO A 547 -13.12 -13.51 5.32
CA PRO A 547 -12.01 -13.08 4.46
C PRO A 547 -12.18 -13.42 2.96
N LEU A 548 -12.97 -14.43 2.60
CA LEU A 548 -13.20 -14.83 1.19
C LEU A 548 -14.05 -13.84 0.38
N ARG A 549 -14.66 -12.85 1.04
CA ARG A 549 -15.38 -11.75 0.37
C ARG A 549 -14.44 -10.71 -0.22
N VAL A 550 -13.19 -10.63 0.24
CA VAL A 550 -12.22 -9.66 -0.28
C VAL A 550 -11.56 -10.25 -1.53
N SER A 551 -11.68 -9.57 -2.66
CA SER A 551 -11.14 -10.00 -3.97
C SER A 551 -9.65 -10.37 -3.90
N HIS A 552 -8.87 -9.63 -3.11
CA HIS A 552 -7.44 -9.85 -2.91
C HIS A 552 -7.09 -11.26 -2.40
N ASN A 553 -7.84 -11.77 -1.42
CA ASN A 553 -7.58 -13.10 -0.85
C ASN A 553 -7.83 -14.22 -1.87
N ARG A 554 -8.75 -14.02 -2.83
CA ARG A 554 -8.99 -15.00 -3.89
C ARG A 554 -7.81 -15.11 -4.84
N VAL A 555 -7.24 -13.96 -5.23
CA VAL A 555 -6.03 -13.93 -6.06
C VAL A 555 -4.89 -14.63 -5.34
N LEU A 556 -4.66 -14.34 -4.05
CA LEU A 556 -3.60 -14.99 -3.27
C LEU A 556 -3.81 -16.50 -3.09
N LEU A 557 -5.03 -16.97 -2.82
CA LEU A 557 -5.33 -18.41 -2.80
C LEU A 557 -5.00 -19.08 -4.14
N ASN A 558 -5.36 -18.44 -5.24
CA ASN A 558 -5.10 -18.97 -6.58
C ASN A 558 -3.61 -18.97 -6.91
N LEU A 559 -2.85 -17.94 -6.53
CA LEU A 559 -1.40 -17.91 -6.69
C LEU A 559 -0.69 -18.93 -5.78
N PHE A 560 -1.29 -19.26 -4.63
CA PHE A 560 -0.81 -20.32 -3.73
C PHE A 560 -1.16 -21.75 -4.22
N HIS A 561 -1.91 -21.89 -5.31
CA HIS A 561 -2.24 -23.19 -5.89
C HIS A 561 -0.97 -23.97 -6.32
N PRO A 562 -0.87 -25.29 -6.07
CA PRO A 562 0.32 -26.12 -6.39
C PRO A 562 0.69 -26.17 -7.89
N ARG A 563 -0.24 -25.80 -8.78
CA ARG A 563 -0.01 -25.82 -10.24
C ARG A 563 0.98 -24.75 -10.68
N HIS A 564 1.10 -23.69 -9.90
CA HIS A 564 2.15 -22.71 -10.08
C HIS A 564 3.48 -23.29 -9.65
N ALA A 565 4.38 -23.49 -10.61
CA ALA A 565 5.79 -23.66 -10.31
C ALA A 565 6.32 -22.36 -9.67
N ARG A 566 7.04 -22.46 -8.55
CA ARG A 566 7.63 -21.30 -7.83
C ARG A 566 9.15 -21.27 -7.84
N ARG A 567 9.74 -22.33 -8.39
CA ARG A 567 11.19 -22.56 -8.45
C ARG A 567 11.61 -22.70 -9.92
N PRO A 568 12.83 -22.27 -10.27
CA PRO A 568 13.36 -22.52 -11.60
C PRO A 568 13.65 -24.01 -11.81
N ARG A 569 13.65 -24.47 -13.06
CA ARG A 569 14.06 -25.83 -13.46
C ARG A 569 15.56 -25.99 -13.21
N LEU A 570 15.87 -26.64 -12.10
CA LEU A 570 17.21 -27.06 -11.72
C LEU A 570 17.16 -28.50 -11.21
N GLU A 571 18.16 -29.28 -11.59
CA GLU A 571 18.38 -30.63 -11.07
C GLU A 571 19.39 -30.59 -9.92
N GLY A 572 19.17 -31.39 -8.88
CA GLY A 572 20.07 -31.52 -7.73
C GLY A 572 19.82 -30.51 -6.60
N ASN A 573 20.85 -30.28 -5.78
CA ASN A 573 20.86 -29.31 -4.69
C ASN A 573 21.65 -28.05 -5.12
N PRO A 574 21.03 -27.13 -5.88
CA PRO A 574 21.71 -25.98 -6.43
C PRO A 574 22.13 -25.00 -5.33
N GLY A 575 23.30 -24.37 -5.51
CA GLY A 575 23.67 -23.21 -4.69
C GLY A 575 22.81 -21.99 -5.03
N MET A 576 22.86 -20.96 -4.16
CA MET A 576 22.14 -19.70 -4.38
C MET A 576 22.42 -19.09 -5.76
N GLN A 577 23.67 -19.18 -6.23
CA GLN A 577 24.09 -18.66 -7.53
C GLN A 577 23.48 -19.45 -8.70
N ASP A 578 23.36 -20.77 -8.58
CA ASP A 578 22.75 -21.62 -9.61
C ASP A 578 21.26 -21.30 -9.75
N VAL A 579 20.56 -21.12 -8.62
CA VAL A 579 19.16 -20.70 -8.57
C VAL A 579 18.93 -19.35 -9.22
N GLN A 580 19.78 -18.35 -8.91
CA GLN A 580 19.69 -17.02 -9.52
C GLN A 580 19.92 -17.08 -11.03
N TYR A 581 20.94 -17.84 -11.47
CA TYR A 581 21.23 -18.02 -12.89
C TYR A 581 20.09 -18.70 -13.65
N ALA A 582 19.50 -19.76 -13.08
CA ALA A 582 18.37 -20.44 -13.70
C ALA A 582 17.12 -19.56 -13.73
N THR A 583 16.89 -18.77 -12.67
CA THR A 583 15.81 -17.79 -12.61
C THR A 583 15.94 -16.76 -13.73
N GLU A 584 17.11 -16.13 -13.87
CA GLU A 584 17.40 -15.18 -14.95
C GLU A 584 17.23 -15.83 -16.33
N LYS A 585 17.77 -17.05 -16.51
CA LYS A 585 17.66 -17.80 -17.77
C LYS A 585 16.21 -18.08 -18.17
N GLU A 586 15.35 -18.41 -17.21
CA GLU A 586 13.93 -18.66 -17.47
C GLU A 586 13.16 -17.37 -17.76
N ILE A 587 13.40 -16.29 -17.02
CA ILE A 587 12.80 -14.98 -17.28
C ILE A 587 13.14 -14.51 -18.70
N VAL A 588 14.41 -14.62 -19.09
CA VAL A 588 14.92 -14.23 -20.42
C VAL A 588 14.40 -15.12 -21.56
N SER A 589 13.90 -16.32 -21.23
CA SER A 589 13.30 -17.21 -22.24
C SER A 589 11.94 -16.71 -22.77
N CYS A 590 11.32 -15.75 -22.07
CA CYS A 590 9.99 -15.21 -22.35
C CYS A 590 8.91 -16.29 -22.53
N GLY A 591 9.04 -17.40 -21.78
CA GLY A 591 7.94 -18.36 -21.57
C GLY A 591 6.89 -17.79 -20.62
N LYS A 592 5.92 -18.62 -20.21
CA LYS A 592 4.95 -18.29 -19.15
C LYS A 592 5.66 -18.23 -17.78
N THR A 593 6.50 -17.23 -17.61
CA THR A 593 7.33 -17.00 -16.44
C THR A 593 7.20 -15.55 -16.04
N VAL A 594 7.02 -15.32 -14.76
CA VAL A 594 7.02 -14.00 -14.16
C VAL A 594 8.02 -13.98 -13.00
N PHE A 595 8.68 -12.84 -12.83
CA PHE A 595 9.53 -12.58 -11.68
C PHE A 595 8.81 -11.64 -10.75
N ILE A 596 8.57 -12.08 -9.51
CA ILE A 596 7.78 -11.42 -8.48
C ILE A 596 8.71 -11.04 -7.33
N GLY A 597 8.58 -9.81 -6.86
CA GLY A 597 9.37 -9.27 -5.77
C GLY A 597 8.83 -7.91 -5.35
N GLU A 598 9.43 -7.32 -4.32
CA GLU A 598 9.06 -5.98 -3.87
C GLU A 598 9.15 -4.94 -5.00
N SER A 599 8.22 -4.00 -5.03
CA SER A 599 8.13 -2.97 -6.08
C SER A 599 9.48 -2.29 -6.43
N PRO A 600 10.29 -1.82 -5.46
CA PRO A 600 11.57 -1.18 -5.78
C PRO A 600 12.57 -2.16 -6.42
N LEU A 601 12.56 -3.42 -5.99
CA LEU A 601 13.41 -4.47 -6.52
C LEU A 601 13.02 -4.81 -7.97
N ILE A 602 11.73 -4.90 -8.27
CA ILE A 602 11.25 -5.16 -9.64
C ILE A 602 11.69 -4.08 -10.63
N VAL A 603 11.63 -2.81 -10.22
CA VAL A 603 12.08 -1.70 -11.09
C VAL A 603 13.57 -1.82 -11.39
N ALA A 604 14.38 -2.06 -10.36
CA ALA A 604 15.82 -2.23 -10.51
C ALA A 604 16.17 -3.50 -11.33
N GLU A 605 15.39 -4.57 -11.17
CA GLU A 605 15.54 -5.83 -11.91
C GLU A 605 15.26 -5.65 -13.40
N ILE A 606 14.17 -4.95 -13.74
CA ILE A 606 13.86 -4.60 -15.13
C ILE A 606 14.97 -3.74 -15.73
N GLU A 607 15.49 -2.76 -14.99
CA GLU A 607 16.60 -1.92 -15.47
C GLU A 607 17.86 -2.75 -15.74
N TYR A 608 18.19 -3.69 -14.84
CA TYR A 608 19.28 -4.64 -15.01
C TYR A 608 19.08 -5.51 -16.26
N LEU A 609 17.91 -6.14 -16.38
CA LEU A 609 17.59 -7.05 -17.49
C LEU A 609 17.57 -6.31 -18.83
N ARG A 610 17.03 -5.09 -18.90
CA ARG A 610 17.03 -4.27 -20.12
C ARG A 610 18.44 -3.89 -20.56
N LYS A 611 19.36 -3.62 -19.62
CA LYS A 611 20.78 -3.34 -19.95
C LYS A 611 21.48 -4.57 -20.51
N ARG A 612 21.20 -5.76 -19.97
CA ARG A 612 21.86 -7.03 -20.38
C ARG A 612 21.23 -7.67 -21.62
N TYR A 613 19.92 -7.56 -21.77
CA TYR A 613 19.11 -8.19 -22.82
C TYR A 613 18.30 -7.13 -23.58
N PHE A 614 19.00 -6.15 -24.17
CA PHE A 614 18.39 -4.99 -24.82
C PHE A 614 17.38 -5.31 -25.95
N TRP A 615 17.40 -6.53 -26.50
CA TRP A 615 16.46 -7.01 -27.51
C TRP A 615 15.17 -7.61 -26.94
N ILE A 616 15.09 -7.77 -25.62
CA ILE A 616 13.90 -8.26 -24.90
C ILE A 616 13.23 -7.08 -24.23
N ASP A 617 11.94 -6.94 -24.46
CA ASP A 617 11.13 -5.93 -23.79
C ASP A 617 10.45 -6.56 -22.57
N PHE A 618 10.97 -6.21 -21.39
CA PHE A 618 10.39 -6.55 -20.10
C PHE A 618 9.37 -5.48 -19.71
N HIS A 619 8.19 -5.90 -19.29
CA HIS A 619 7.15 -5.04 -18.75
C HIS A 619 6.94 -5.32 -17.27
N LYS A 620 6.43 -4.31 -16.58
CA LYS A 620 6.09 -4.32 -15.16
C LYS A 620 4.57 -4.50 -15.03
N GLY A 621 4.12 -5.38 -14.15
CA GLY A 621 2.72 -5.47 -13.76
C GLY A 621 2.25 -4.17 -13.10
N ARG A 622 0.99 -3.79 -13.34
CA ARG A 622 0.37 -2.57 -12.79
C ARG A 622 -0.02 -2.75 -11.32
N ASP A 623 -0.47 -3.95 -10.96
CA ASP A 623 -0.95 -4.23 -9.62
C ASP A 623 0.19 -4.36 -8.60
N VAL A 624 -0.16 -4.08 -7.33
CA VAL A 624 0.68 -4.30 -6.16
C VAL A 624 -0.07 -5.23 -5.22
N LEU A 625 0.44 -6.44 -4.98
CA LEU A 625 -0.09 -7.31 -3.92
C LEU A 625 0.48 -6.89 -2.57
N ASN A 626 -0.35 -6.98 -1.53
CA ASN A 626 0.01 -6.58 -0.17
C ASN A 626 0.59 -5.15 -0.11
N GLY A 627 -0.01 -4.23 -0.87
CA GLY A 627 0.39 -2.84 -0.88
C GLY A 627 0.21 -2.23 0.50
N GLY A 628 1.32 -1.92 1.18
CA GLY A 628 1.35 -1.20 2.44
C GLY A 628 2.09 0.12 2.27
N LEU A 629 1.64 1.15 2.98
CA LEU A 629 2.44 2.36 3.14
C LEU A 629 3.68 1.99 3.95
N ILE A 630 4.87 2.34 3.49
CA ILE A 630 6.12 2.19 4.24
C ILE A 630 6.62 3.56 4.68
N GLY A 631 7.14 3.66 5.89
CA GLY A 631 7.63 4.93 6.41
C GLY A 631 8.49 4.79 7.66
N TRP A 632 9.16 5.88 8.00
CA TRP A 632 9.85 5.98 9.29
C TRP A 632 8.82 6.25 10.38
N VAL A 633 8.77 5.37 11.36
CA VAL A 633 7.98 5.53 12.57
C VAL A 633 8.91 6.05 13.64
N VAL A 634 8.65 7.27 14.11
CA VAL A 634 9.46 7.98 15.11
C VAL A 634 8.62 8.10 16.38
N GLU A 635 9.08 7.55 17.49
CA GLU A 635 8.36 7.57 18.77
C GLU A 635 9.10 8.44 19.78
N GLN A 636 8.33 9.14 20.63
CA GLN A 636 8.86 9.96 21.73
C GLN A 636 9.75 11.13 21.26
N GLU A 637 9.47 11.68 20.07
CA GLU A 637 10.24 12.80 19.54
C GLU A 637 10.09 14.07 20.40
N GLY A 638 9.01 14.16 21.17
CA GLY A 638 8.66 15.35 21.93
C GLY A 638 8.05 16.43 21.04
N ARG A 639 7.87 17.62 21.63
CA ARG A 639 7.25 18.75 20.95
C ARG A 639 8.03 19.28 19.75
N ILE A 640 9.34 19.09 19.69
CA ILE A 640 10.18 19.68 18.65
C ILE A 640 10.63 18.60 17.66
N PRO A 641 9.89 18.40 16.53
CA PRO A 641 10.08 17.25 15.67
C PRO A 641 11.28 17.40 14.74
N HIS A 642 12.49 17.39 15.28
CA HIS A 642 13.71 17.64 14.52
C HIS A 642 14.14 16.47 13.63
N ILE A 643 13.96 15.24 14.10
CA ILE A 643 14.30 14.01 13.36
C ILE A 643 13.28 13.80 12.25
N SER A 644 11.98 13.81 12.57
CA SER A 644 10.90 13.64 11.58
C SER A 644 10.95 14.72 10.52
N ARG A 645 11.18 16.00 10.88
CA ARG A 645 11.39 17.07 9.89
C ARG A 645 12.63 16.85 9.04
N GLY A 646 13.69 16.25 9.59
CA GLY A 646 14.89 15.90 8.83
C GLY A 646 14.60 14.85 7.75
N TYR A 647 13.80 13.84 8.08
CA TYR A 647 13.34 12.84 7.11
C TYR A 647 12.36 13.43 6.09
N TRP A 648 11.36 14.21 6.51
CA TRP A 648 10.46 14.92 5.58
C TRP A 648 11.24 15.79 4.60
N ALA A 649 12.20 16.58 5.07
CA ALA A 649 13.01 17.42 4.19
C ALA A 649 13.80 16.60 3.14
N MET A 650 14.24 15.39 3.46
CA MET A 650 14.89 14.50 2.48
C MET A 650 13.92 13.89 1.46
N ILE A 651 12.68 13.63 1.88
CA ILE A 651 11.63 13.11 1.00
C ILE A 651 11.13 14.22 0.08
N GLU A 652 10.77 15.38 0.63
CA GLU A 652 10.28 16.55 -0.11
C GLU A 652 11.30 17.07 -1.13
N SER A 653 12.61 16.90 -0.86
CA SER A 653 13.67 17.26 -1.81
C SER A 653 13.94 16.19 -2.88
N GLY A 654 13.31 15.02 -2.82
CA GLY A 654 13.52 13.89 -3.73
C GLY A 654 14.86 13.16 -3.53
N ILE A 655 15.65 13.55 -2.53
CA ILE A 655 16.93 12.89 -2.20
C ILE A 655 16.67 11.46 -1.73
N TYR A 656 15.63 11.26 -0.92
CA TYR A 656 15.29 9.95 -0.38
C TYR A 656 14.99 8.92 -1.49
N ASP A 657 14.15 9.28 -2.47
CA ASP A 657 13.80 8.40 -3.59
C ASP A 657 15.03 8.02 -4.41
N ARG A 658 15.92 8.99 -4.66
CA ARG A 658 17.17 8.73 -5.37
C ARG A 658 18.08 7.76 -4.61
N LEU A 659 18.10 7.84 -3.27
CA LEU A 659 18.85 6.92 -2.42
C LEU A 659 18.24 5.52 -2.39
N LEU A 660 16.92 5.38 -2.41
CA LEU A 660 16.24 4.07 -2.52
C LEU A 660 16.59 3.35 -3.83
N VAL A 661 16.69 4.07 -4.95
CA VAL A 661 17.16 3.49 -6.23
C VAL A 661 18.55 2.88 -6.07
N GLU A 662 19.44 3.50 -5.30
CA GLU A 662 20.78 2.96 -5.04
C GLU A 662 20.75 1.75 -4.11
N VAL A 663 19.84 1.68 -3.13
CA VAL A 663 19.62 0.48 -2.31
C VAL A 663 19.29 -0.72 -3.20
N SER A 664 18.28 -0.58 -4.06
CA SER A 664 17.85 -1.66 -4.95
C SER A 664 18.93 -2.04 -5.96
N ALA A 665 19.64 -1.06 -6.54
CA ALA A 665 20.75 -1.31 -7.46
C ALA A 665 21.90 -2.10 -6.78
N ARG A 666 22.26 -1.77 -5.53
CA ARG A 666 23.29 -2.49 -4.77
C ARG A 666 22.88 -3.92 -4.44
N LYS A 667 21.61 -4.13 -4.07
CA LYS A 667 21.05 -5.47 -3.82
C LYS A 667 21.22 -6.35 -5.06
N ILE A 668 20.86 -5.85 -6.24
CA ILE A 668 21.04 -6.58 -7.51
C ILE A 668 22.51 -6.84 -7.84
N ILE A 669 23.40 -5.86 -7.66
CA ILE A 669 24.85 -6.07 -7.91
C ILE A 669 25.43 -7.13 -6.98
N LYS A 670 25.00 -7.15 -5.71
CA LYS A 670 25.43 -8.16 -4.73
C LYS A 670 24.98 -9.56 -5.12
N GLU A 671 23.75 -9.68 -5.60
CA GLU A 671 23.15 -10.94 -6.05
C GLU A 671 23.77 -11.42 -7.37
N LYS A 672 23.97 -10.54 -8.36
CA LYS A 672 24.23 -10.94 -9.75
C LYS A 672 25.68 -10.86 -10.22
N ARG A 673 26.65 -11.22 -9.36
CA ARG A 673 28.10 -11.18 -9.70
C ARG A 673 28.56 -12.11 -10.84
N PHE A 674 27.66 -12.76 -11.57
CA PHE A 674 28.03 -13.71 -12.62
C PHE A 674 28.26 -13.05 -14.01
N LEU A 675 29.53 -13.02 -14.41
CA LEU A 675 30.07 -12.59 -15.71
C LEU A 675 29.97 -13.67 -16.81
N GLY A 676 28.83 -14.38 -16.87
CA GLY A 676 28.55 -15.21 -18.04
C GLY A 676 28.39 -14.32 -19.26
N ASN A 677 29.27 -14.47 -20.26
CA ASN A 677 29.10 -13.83 -21.57
C ASN A 677 27.77 -14.33 -22.16
N VAL A 678 26.78 -13.44 -22.23
CA VAL A 678 25.51 -13.72 -22.89
C VAL A 678 25.81 -13.82 -24.37
N THR A 679 26.01 -15.04 -24.88
CA THR A 679 26.00 -15.27 -26.32
C THR A 679 24.57 -15.04 -26.78
N GLY A 680 24.33 -13.87 -27.39
CA GLY A 680 23.04 -13.47 -27.94
C GLY A 680 22.65 -14.41 -29.07
N LYS A 681 22.14 -15.59 -28.72
CA LYS A 681 21.52 -16.49 -29.69
C LYS A 681 20.28 -15.77 -30.16
N LYS A 682 20.32 -15.27 -31.39
CA LYS A 682 19.22 -14.56 -32.05
C LYS A 682 18.04 -15.54 -32.14
N ILE A 683 17.15 -15.53 -31.15
CA ILE A 683 15.94 -16.36 -31.16
C ILE A 683 14.99 -15.74 -32.18
N SER A 684 15.22 -16.04 -33.45
CA SER A 684 14.23 -15.87 -34.50
C SER A 684 13.18 -16.98 -34.34
N LYS A 685 12.37 -16.90 -33.29
CA LYS A 685 11.11 -17.66 -33.26
C LYS A 685 10.23 -17.02 -34.32
N SER A 686 10.21 -17.63 -35.51
CA SER A 686 9.22 -17.32 -36.55
C SER A 686 7.85 -17.29 -35.89
N ALA A 687 7.07 -16.25 -36.20
CA ALA A 687 5.68 -16.19 -35.76
C ALA A 687 4.95 -17.37 -36.41
N MET A 688 4.74 -18.45 -35.66
CA MET A 688 3.93 -19.57 -36.11
C MET A 688 2.48 -19.09 -36.14
N MET A 689 1.90 -18.97 -37.33
CA MET A 689 0.46 -18.84 -37.50
C MET A 689 -0.19 -20.15 -37.04
N ASN A 690 -0.54 -20.24 -35.76
CA ASN A 690 -1.23 -21.41 -35.24
C ASN A 690 -2.61 -21.56 -35.91
N GLY A 691 -2.77 -22.64 -36.68
CA GLY A 691 -4.00 -23.37 -37.01
C GLY A 691 -5.24 -22.60 -37.50
N GLY A 692 -5.81 -21.72 -36.68
CA GLY A 692 -7.16 -21.16 -36.88
C GLY A 692 -7.34 -20.38 -38.19
N ILE A 693 -6.31 -19.65 -38.62
CA ILE A 693 -6.34 -18.93 -39.90
C ILE A 693 -6.35 -19.92 -41.07
N VAL A 694 -5.56 -21.00 -40.98
CA VAL A 694 -5.53 -22.05 -42.01
C VAL A 694 -6.89 -22.75 -42.10
N THR A 695 -7.53 -23.04 -40.96
CA THR A 695 -8.87 -23.65 -40.92
C THR A 695 -9.93 -22.75 -41.54
N LEU A 696 -9.84 -21.44 -41.34
CA LEU A 696 -10.75 -20.46 -41.96
C LEU A 696 -10.55 -20.39 -43.49
N PHE A 697 -9.29 -20.35 -43.96
CA PHE A 697 -9.00 -20.41 -45.38
C PHE A 697 -9.50 -21.72 -45.99
N ILE A 698 -9.37 -22.86 -45.29
CA ILE A 698 -9.91 -24.15 -45.73
C ILE A 698 -11.45 -24.13 -45.76
N LEU A 699 -12.12 -23.54 -44.77
CA LEU A 699 -13.58 -23.43 -44.73
C LEU A 699 -14.12 -22.49 -45.83
N ILE A 700 -13.49 -21.34 -46.03
CA ILE A 700 -13.85 -20.40 -47.10
C ILE A 700 -13.58 -21.04 -48.46
N PHE A 701 -12.46 -21.72 -48.63
CA PHE A 701 -12.14 -22.44 -49.85
C PHE A 701 -13.12 -23.59 -50.11
N GLY A 702 -13.49 -24.35 -49.08
CA GLY A 702 -14.50 -25.41 -49.13
C GLY A 702 -15.90 -24.89 -49.49
N LEU A 703 -16.34 -23.79 -48.88
CA LEU A 703 -17.62 -23.15 -49.21
C LEU A 703 -17.65 -22.61 -50.64
N ASN A 704 -16.53 -22.04 -51.11
CA ASN A 704 -16.40 -21.60 -52.50
C ASN A 704 -16.41 -22.80 -53.47
N LEU A 705 -15.78 -23.92 -53.12
CA LEU A 705 -15.82 -25.16 -53.91
C LEU A 705 -17.23 -25.73 -54.02
N VAL A 706 -17.97 -25.83 -52.92
CA VAL A 706 -19.37 -26.32 -52.92
C VAL A 706 -20.29 -25.38 -53.72
N ALA A 707 -20.07 -24.06 -53.63
CA ALA A 707 -20.80 -23.08 -54.44
C ALA A 707 -20.45 -23.17 -55.94
N PHE A 708 -19.21 -23.54 -56.28
CA PHE A 708 -18.75 -23.72 -57.65
C PHE A 708 -19.29 -25.01 -58.27
N GLU A 709 -19.39 -26.09 -57.48
CA GLU A 709 -19.89 -27.38 -57.95
C GLU A 709 -21.41 -27.35 -58.22
N ASN A 710 -22.18 -26.65 -57.39
CA ASN A 710 -23.62 -26.44 -57.58
C ASN A 710 -23.97 -25.52 -58.77
N ARG A 711 -22.99 -24.84 -59.37
CA ARG A 711 -23.17 -23.99 -60.56
C ARG A 711 -23.46 -24.77 -61.84
N THR A 712 -23.32 -26.09 -61.82
CA THR A 712 -23.57 -26.92 -63.01
C THR A 712 -25.03 -27.31 -63.21
N LYS A 713 -25.97 -27.05 -62.26
CA LYS A 713 -27.35 -27.55 -62.44
C LYS A 713 -28.55 -26.80 -61.84
N ILE A 714 -28.44 -25.62 -61.23
CA ILE A 714 -29.62 -25.00 -60.57
C ILE A 714 -29.81 -23.52 -60.88
N ASN A 715 -30.98 -23.19 -61.44
CA ASN A 715 -31.58 -21.86 -61.44
C ASN A 715 -31.75 -21.38 -59.99
N MET A 716 -30.80 -20.59 -59.51
CA MET A 716 -30.77 -20.11 -58.14
C MET A 716 -31.82 -19.00 -57.97
N SER A 717 -32.98 -19.36 -57.42
CA SER A 717 -34.06 -18.45 -57.05
C SER A 717 -33.57 -17.35 -56.09
N SER A 718 -34.07 -16.12 -56.27
CA SER A 718 -33.76 -14.92 -55.48
C SER A 718 -33.87 -15.10 -53.95
N LYS A 719 -34.58 -16.12 -53.48
CA LYS A 719 -34.69 -16.48 -52.06
C LYS A 719 -33.37 -16.98 -51.44
N SER A 720 -32.52 -17.69 -52.19
CA SER A 720 -31.21 -18.14 -51.68
C SER A 720 -30.21 -16.99 -51.54
N ILE A 721 -30.36 -15.93 -52.32
CA ILE A 721 -29.53 -14.72 -52.26
C ILE A 721 -29.87 -13.91 -51.00
N ILE A 722 -31.17 -13.78 -50.68
CA ILE A 722 -31.62 -13.14 -49.44
C ILE A 722 -31.12 -13.94 -48.23
N ALA A 723 -31.17 -15.28 -48.28
CA ALA A 723 -30.65 -16.12 -47.22
C ALA A 723 -29.13 -15.95 -47.02
N PHE A 724 -28.34 -15.85 -48.09
CA PHE A 724 -26.89 -15.67 -48.01
C PHE A 724 -26.49 -14.28 -47.50
N VAL A 725 -27.19 -13.22 -47.94
CA VAL A 725 -26.98 -11.85 -47.44
C VAL A 725 -27.38 -11.75 -45.96
N ILE A 726 -28.50 -12.37 -45.57
CA ILE A 726 -28.90 -12.46 -44.15
C ILE A 726 -27.86 -13.25 -43.36
N LEU A 727 -27.30 -14.35 -43.88
CA LEU A 727 -26.29 -15.14 -43.18
C LEU A 727 -24.98 -14.37 -42.97
N MET A 728 -24.52 -13.64 -44.00
CA MET A 728 -23.35 -12.75 -43.92
C MET A 728 -23.60 -11.61 -42.95
N PHE A 729 -24.78 -10.99 -43.00
CA PHE A 729 -25.16 -9.90 -42.09
C PHE A 729 -25.29 -10.40 -40.64
N VAL A 730 -25.85 -11.60 -40.43
CA VAL A 730 -25.93 -12.26 -39.12
C VAL A 730 -24.54 -12.65 -38.62
N ALA A 731 -23.63 -13.14 -39.47
CA ALA A 731 -22.25 -13.42 -39.10
C ALA A 731 -21.48 -12.14 -38.71
N SER A 732 -21.66 -11.04 -39.44
CA SER A 732 -21.08 -9.73 -39.11
C SER A 732 -21.67 -9.14 -37.83
N VAL A 733 -22.99 -9.29 -37.60
CA VAL A 733 -23.66 -8.84 -36.37
C VAL A 733 -23.30 -9.71 -35.17
N LEU A 734 -23.14 -11.02 -35.34
CA LEU A 734 -22.68 -11.93 -34.27
C LEU A 734 -21.21 -11.67 -33.91
N ALA A 735 -20.35 -11.39 -34.92
CA ALA A 735 -18.99 -10.92 -34.68
C ALA A 735 -18.95 -9.55 -33.98
N GLY A 736 -19.95 -8.69 -34.21
CA GLY A 736 -20.10 -7.41 -33.52
C GLY A 736 -20.72 -7.47 -32.12
N LYS A 737 -21.62 -8.44 -31.84
CA LYS A 737 -22.32 -8.60 -30.56
C LYS A 737 -21.53 -9.39 -29.51
N ALA A 738 -20.48 -10.10 -29.90
CA ALA A 738 -19.59 -10.80 -28.96
C ALA A 738 -18.56 -9.87 -28.28
N LEU A 739 -18.66 -8.55 -28.46
CA LEU A 739 -17.67 -7.59 -27.97
C LEU A 739 -18.31 -6.51 -27.08
N PRO A 740 -17.87 -6.36 -25.82
CA PRO A 740 -18.14 -5.15 -25.06
C PRO A 740 -17.51 -3.95 -25.79
N THR A 741 -18.20 -2.82 -25.78
CA THR A 741 -17.68 -1.54 -26.25
C THR A 741 -16.42 -1.16 -25.47
N PRO A 742 -15.23 -1.06 -26.09
CA PRO A 742 -14.09 -0.47 -25.43
C PRO A 742 -14.22 1.06 -25.50
N GLU A 743 -14.10 1.73 -24.36
CA GLU A 743 -13.75 3.13 -24.31
C GLU A 743 -12.45 3.34 -25.09
N VAL A 744 -12.51 4.23 -26.07
CA VAL A 744 -11.35 4.65 -26.86
C VAL A 744 -10.56 5.63 -25.99
N VAL A 745 -9.63 5.10 -25.19
CA VAL A 745 -8.57 5.91 -24.56
C VAL A 745 -7.52 6.20 -25.63
N ALA A 746 -7.43 7.47 -26.04
CA ALA A 746 -6.42 7.96 -26.94
C ALA A 746 -5.01 7.79 -26.33
N LYS A 747 -4.14 7.03 -26.99
CA LYS A 747 -2.70 7.00 -26.70
C LYS A 747 -2.03 8.23 -27.33
N GLY A 748 -1.48 9.11 -26.51
CA GLY A 748 -0.54 10.14 -26.98
C GLY A 748 -0.60 11.47 -26.25
N GLY A 749 -0.41 11.48 -24.94
CA GLY A 749 -0.17 12.68 -24.14
C GLY A 749 0.11 12.27 -22.70
N PHE A 750 1.26 12.68 -22.14
CA PHE A 750 1.54 12.53 -20.72
C PHE A 750 0.48 13.30 -19.92
N THR A 751 -0.50 12.59 -19.38
CA THR A 751 -1.44 13.12 -18.39
C THR A 751 -1.44 12.21 -17.18
N ASN A 752 -1.01 12.74 -16.03
CA ASN A 752 -1.23 12.14 -14.71
C ASN A 752 -2.75 12.06 -14.46
N ALA A 753 -3.34 10.92 -14.78
CA ALA A 753 -4.76 10.67 -14.53
C ALA A 753 -4.92 9.23 -14.03
N THR A 754 -4.65 9.03 -12.74
CA THR A 754 -5.14 7.90 -11.90
C THR A 754 -4.98 8.27 -10.42
N ILE A 755 -5.55 9.41 -9.97
CA ILE A 755 -5.76 9.69 -8.52
C ILE A 755 -6.94 10.68 -8.34
N THR A 756 -8.14 10.41 -8.87
CA THR A 756 -9.27 11.36 -8.72
C THR A 756 -10.63 10.78 -8.33
N GLU A 757 -10.82 9.47 -8.16
CA GLU A 757 -12.12 8.96 -7.68
C GLU A 757 -12.14 8.53 -6.20
N GLU A 758 -11.00 8.30 -5.54
CA GLU A 758 -10.98 7.96 -4.09
C GLU A 758 -10.58 9.13 -3.17
N ILE A 759 -10.21 10.30 -3.70
CA ILE A 759 -9.82 11.48 -2.88
C ILE A 759 -10.95 12.50 -2.71
N ALA A 760 -12.03 12.43 -3.51
CA ALA A 760 -13.13 13.39 -3.43
C ALA A 760 -13.88 13.34 -2.07
N ASP A 761 -13.88 12.20 -1.38
CA ASP A 761 -14.47 12.07 -0.04
C ASP A 761 -13.55 12.53 1.10
N TRP A 762 -12.27 12.85 0.83
CA TRP A 762 -11.27 13.16 1.86
C TRP A 762 -10.91 14.66 1.94
N CYS A 763 -11.30 15.47 0.96
CA CYS A 763 -10.93 16.89 0.90
C CYS A 763 -11.93 17.88 1.53
N CYS A 764 -12.98 17.41 2.23
CA CYS A 764 -13.92 18.30 2.93
C CYS A 764 -14.25 17.81 4.34
N PRO A 765 -13.63 18.35 5.41
CA PRO A 765 -14.29 18.36 6.70
C PRO A 765 -15.43 19.37 6.63
N LEU A 766 -16.66 18.86 6.52
CA LEU A 766 -17.88 19.60 6.82
C LEU A 766 -17.71 20.30 8.19
N ASN A 767 -17.97 21.61 8.21
CA ASN A 767 -17.96 22.56 9.34
C ASN A 767 -16.64 23.29 9.66
N CYS A 768 -16.28 24.26 8.82
CA CYS A 768 -15.54 25.45 9.25
C CYS A 768 -16.49 26.66 9.29
N PRO A 769 -16.86 27.20 10.47
CA PRO A 769 -17.83 28.29 10.55
C PRO A 769 -17.26 29.71 10.32
N ASN A 770 -15.98 29.88 9.93
CA ASN A 770 -15.36 31.21 9.80
C ASN A 770 -14.35 31.36 8.64
N CYS A 771 -14.67 30.87 7.44
CA CYS A 771 -13.93 31.25 6.23
C CYS A 771 -14.73 32.28 5.42
N LEU A 772 -14.44 33.57 5.66
CA LEU A 772 -14.78 34.66 4.74
C LEU A 772 -13.66 34.76 3.71
N CYS A 773 -13.85 34.18 2.52
CA CYS A 773 -12.99 34.48 1.36
C CYS A 773 -13.53 35.73 0.65
N PRO A 774 -12.74 36.81 0.50
CA PRO A 774 -13.13 37.91 -0.35
C PRO A 774 -12.96 37.50 -1.82
N ASN A 775 -13.93 37.89 -2.65
CA ASN A 775 -13.87 37.75 -4.10
C ASN A 775 -12.57 38.38 -4.63
N TRP A 776 -11.69 37.55 -5.20
CA TRP A 776 -11.03 37.73 -6.51
C TRP A 776 -10.09 36.54 -6.78
N SER A 777 -10.09 36.11 -8.03
CA SER A 777 -9.39 34.95 -8.60
C SER A 777 -7.90 34.93 -8.28
N ASN A 778 -7.43 33.90 -7.56
CA ASN A 778 -6.01 33.52 -7.53
C ASN A 778 -5.87 32.00 -7.50
N TRP A 779 -4.85 31.53 -8.21
CA TRP A 779 -4.54 30.13 -8.45
C TRP A 779 -3.83 29.53 -7.23
N CYS A 780 -4.24 28.34 -6.77
CA CYS A 780 -3.50 27.59 -5.77
C CYS A 780 -2.51 26.64 -6.46
N TYR A 781 -1.23 26.75 -6.11
CA TYR A 781 -0.17 25.88 -6.62
C TYR A 781 0.13 24.82 -5.55
N ILE A 782 -0.23 23.57 -5.82
CA ILE A 782 0.18 22.41 -5.02
C ILE A 782 0.97 21.50 -5.95
N SER A 783 2.09 20.99 -5.45
CA SER A 783 3.11 20.23 -6.17
C SER A 783 2.53 19.20 -7.15
N GLY A 784 2.53 19.56 -8.45
CA GLY A 784 2.35 18.61 -9.55
C GLY A 784 1.13 18.81 -10.46
N GLY A 785 0.21 19.75 -10.20
CA GLY A 785 -0.92 19.99 -11.11
C GLY A 785 -1.78 21.21 -10.80
N LEU A 786 -2.33 21.82 -11.86
CA LEU A 786 -3.25 22.94 -11.82
C LEU A 786 -4.69 22.46 -11.58
N CYS A 787 -5.32 22.88 -10.48
CA CYS A 787 -6.73 22.61 -10.21
C CYS A 787 -7.60 23.84 -10.45
N TRP A 788 -8.68 23.66 -11.23
CA TRP A 788 -9.69 24.69 -11.49
C TRP A 788 -10.96 24.32 -10.72
N CYS A 789 -11.34 25.12 -9.73
CA CYS A 789 -12.64 24.98 -9.07
C CYS A 789 -13.69 25.75 -9.90
N ALA A 790 -14.62 25.03 -10.53
CA ALA A 790 -15.82 25.64 -11.10
C ALA A 790 -16.82 25.93 -9.97
N ALA A 791 -17.46 27.10 -10.02
CA ALA A 791 -18.45 27.58 -9.05
C ALA A 791 -19.79 26.85 -9.18
#